data_AF-A0A218X628-F1
#
_entry.id   AF-A0A218X628-F1
#
_cell.length_a   1.000
_cell.length_b   1.000
_cell.length_c   1.000
_cell.angle_alpha   90.00
_cell.angle_beta   90.00
_cell.angle_gamma   90.00
#
_symmetry.space_group_name_H-M   'P 1'
#
loop_
_entity.id
_entity.type
_entity.pdbx_description
1 polymer ?
#
loop_
_entity_poly.entity_id
_entity_poly.type
_entity_poly.pdbx_seq_one_letter_code
_entity_poly.pdbx_strand_id
1 'polypeptide(L)'
;MWESKLSPFGYPVLVPACFLHYWIVDSKFVTAEFKWDAGDLFGTVESLRGARRSASSSGKGRSHEGLIKYGFSLVKGKANHPMEDYHVAKFMQTRGHELGLFAIYDGHLGDSVPAYLQKHLFSNILNEEEFWVNPDLSISKAYESTDKAILSNSSDLGRGGSTAVTAILINGRRLWVANVGDSRAVLSRGGQAVQMSTDHEPNMERGSIEHRGGFVSNMPGDVPRVNGQLAVSRAFGDKSLKSHLRSDPDIKDTTVKVIDDVLVLASDGLWKVMNNQEAIDIARRIKDPLKAAKQLTAEALKRDSKDDISCIVVRERRDEKNLSGLNATWPDTSDTKTRMTGCFSLTESRNWCYRSAFRRAGLQSAITDLQDGTVMHCWVPKDRVGSRPDLLLIHGLGANALWQWGDVVGRFAGHFNVYVPDLLFFGYSFTARPERCESFHAQCIMRVMEAHSVRRMSVVGLSYGGFIGYSIAAQYPAAVESLVICCAAVCMEEKDLKDGVFRISDLEEAAEILVPQTPDRLRELMGFTLYRGPPLRLIPSCILNDFIHAMCADYVEEKRDLIRAIPRGRKISELPKITQTQKARTLLYLRMAFSFPMAIVHIGDNAELVVVKDAGHAFNVQKPKEFYMHLKHFLIDRPSLPQHNHQKP
;
A
#
# COMPACT_ATOMS: atom_id res chain seq x y z
N MET A 1 51.93 25.34 -30.58
CA MET A 1 53.22 25.57 -29.90
C MET A 1 52.90 25.95 -28.46
N TRP A 2 53.30 25.08 -27.53
CA TRP A 2 53.55 25.34 -26.09
C TRP A 2 52.31 25.63 -25.22
N GLU A 3 51.93 24.68 -24.34
CA GLU A 3 52.44 24.48 -22.95
C GLU A 3 52.01 25.63 -22.01
N SER A 4 51.50 25.44 -20.80
CA SER A 4 51.91 24.48 -19.77
C SER A 4 50.90 24.43 -18.59
N LYS A 5 50.81 23.25 -17.97
CA LYS A 5 50.72 22.95 -16.52
C LYS A 5 49.56 23.56 -15.69
N LEU A 6 48.79 22.67 -15.04
CA LEU A 6 48.78 22.49 -13.57
C LEU A 6 47.80 21.36 -13.16
N SER A 7 48.32 20.40 -12.39
CA SER A 7 47.58 19.70 -11.33
C SER A 7 48.33 19.99 -10.02
N PRO A 8 47.70 19.94 -8.83
CA PRO A 8 47.31 18.67 -8.21
C PRO A 8 46.00 18.68 -7.36
N PHE A 9 45.40 17.48 -7.25
CA PHE A 9 44.59 16.89 -6.17
C PHE A 9 43.72 17.72 -5.20
N GLY A 10 42.47 17.26 -5.01
CA GLY A 10 41.74 17.37 -3.73
C GLY A 10 40.20 17.22 -3.78
N TYR A 11 39.71 15.97 -3.88
CA TYR A 11 38.39 15.38 -3.49
C TYR A 11 37.03 16.13 -3.62
N PRO A 12 35.92 15.38 -3.85
CA PRO A 12 34.67 15.91 -4.40
C PRO A 12 33.66 16.34 -3.33
N VAL A 13 32.97 17.46 -3.58
CA VAL A 13 31.73 17.80 -2.87
C VAL A 13 30.54 17.46 -3.76
N LEU A 14 29.87 16.37 -3.38
CA LEU A 14 28.51 16.03 -3.76
C LEU A 14 27.55 17.14 -3.29
N VAL A 15 26.74 17.68 -4.20
CA VAL A 15 25.52 18.45 -3.87
C VAL A 15 24.33 17.81 -4.58
N PRO A 16 23.17 17.60 -3.90
CA PRO A 16 22.12 16.70 -4.35
C PRO A 16 20.84 17.40 -4.85
N ALA A 17 20.03 16.60 -5.56
CA ALA A 17 18.56 16.66 -5.62
C ALA A 17 17.87 17.90 -6.23
N CYS A 18 17.61 17.84 -7.55
CA CYS A 18 16.45 18.41 -8.27
C CYS A 18 16.52 18.05 -9.77
N PHE A 19 16.36 16.77 -10.18
CA PHE A 19 16.69 16.38 -11.56
C PHE A 19 15.64 15.64 -12.42
N LEU A 20 14.45 15.25 -11.92
CA LEU A 20 13.52 14.46 -12.76
C LEU A 20 12.51 15.29 -13.58
N HIS A 21 12.21 16.54 -13.22
CA HIS A 21 11.45 17.44 -14.10
C HIS A 21 12.36 18.08 -15.17
N TYR A 22 13.63 18.27 -14.85
CA TYR A 22 14.62 18.97 -15.67
C TYR A 22 15.15 18.19 -16.88
N TRP A 23 14.95 16.87 -16.94
CA TRP A 23 15.33 16.08 -18.11
C TRP A 23 14.25 16.01 -19.20
N ILE A 24 13.01 16.44 -18.90
CA ILE A 24 11.88 16.34 -19.83
C ILE A 24 11.44 17.71 -20.37
N VAL A 25 11.64 18.83 -19.66
CA VAL A 25 11.20 20.15 -20.14
C VAL A 25 12.11 21.30 -19.67
N ASP A 26 12.90 21.84 -20.60
CA ASP A 26 13.58 23.16 -20.64
C ASP A 26 14.66 23.57 -19.60
N SER A 27 15.67 24.26 -20.16
CA SER A 27 16.87 24.83 -19.53
C SER A 27 16.71 26.31 -19.15
N LYS A 28 17.02 26.70 -17.90
CA LYS A 28 17.73 27.94 -17.46
C LYS A 28 17.75 28.13 -15.93
N PHE A 29 18.89 28.59 -15.41
CA PHE A 29 19.27 28.86 -14.01
C PHE A 29 18.62 30.12 -13.39
N VAL A 30 18.38 30.13 -12.06
CA VAL A 30 18.77 31.21 -11.08
C VAL A 30 18.83 30.60 -9.65
N THR A 31 19.87 30.95 -8.89
CA THR A 31 20.24 30.49 -7.52
C THR A 31 19.64 31.36 -6.39
N ALA A 32 19.32 30.75 -5.25
CA ALA A 32 19.26 31.42 -3.94
C ALA A 32 19.59 30.44 -2.79
N GLU A 33 20.58 30.79 -1.97
CA GLU A 33 21.10 30.01 -0.83
C GLU A 33 20.29 30.25 0.45
N PHE A 34 20.11 29.21 1.28
CA PHE A 34 19.82 29.34 2.72
C PHE A 34 20.59 28.26 3.49
N LYS A 35 21.35 28.68 4.51
CA LYS A 35 22.18 27.86 5.41
C LYS A 35 21.34 27.15 6.49
N TRP A 36 21.78 25.96 6.90
CA TRP A 36 21.36 25.29 8.15
C TRP A 36 22.60 24.87 8.94
N ASP A 37 22.61 25.21 10.23
CA ASP A 37 23.60 24.78 11.22
C ASP A 37 23.25 23.40 11.77
N ALA A 38 24.28 22.56 11.93
CA ALA A 38 24.21 21.24 12.54
C ALA A 38 24.65 21.32 14.01
N GLY A 39 23.74 21.02 14.92
CA GLY A 39 24.04 20.90 16.34
C GLY A 39 22.81 20.41 17.09
N ASP A 40 22.73 19.08 17.27
CA ASP A 40 22.26 18.43 18.51
C ASP A 40 22.01 16.94 18.25
N LEU A 41 23.06 16.13 18.47
CA LEU A 41 22.92 14.69 18.59
C LEU A 41 23.87 14.11 19.63
N PHE A 42 23.85 14.59 20.87
CA PHE A 42 24.34 13.84 22.03
C PHE A 42 23.58 14.28 23.29
N GLY A 43 22.79 13.35 23.86
CA GLY A 43 21.99 13.58 25.05
C GLY A 43 21.66 12.26 25.78
N THR A 44 22.69 11.74 26.45
CA THR A 44 22.67 11.03 27.74
C THR A 44 21.78 9.78 27.91
N VAL A 45 22.40 8.61 27.79
CA VAL A 45 21.93 7.32 28.33
C VAL A 45 22.58 7.12 29.70
N GLU A 46 21.86 7.45 30.78
CA GLU A 46 22.27 7.05 32.14
C GLU A 46 21.06 7.10 33.09
N SER A 47 20.30 6.00 33.17
CA SER A 47 19.45 5.66 34.34
C SER A 47 18.71 4.34 34.09
N LEU A 48 19.40 3.20 34.22
CA LEU A 48 18.76 1.89 34.44
C LEU A 48 19.68 1.00 35.29
N ARG A 49 20.01 1.45 36.50
CA ARG A 49 20.46 0.56 37.57
C ARG A 49 19.61 0.85 38.80
N GLY A 50 18.67 -0.04 39.10
CA GLY A 50 17.89 -0.01 40.33
C GLY A 50 16.41 0.31 40.17
N ALA A 51 15.65 -0.59 39.55
CA ALA A 51 14.19 -0.63 39.74
C ALA A 51 13.81 -2.04 40.22
N ARG A 52 13.25 -2.14 41.43
CA ARG A 52 12.61 -3.36 41.94
C ARG A 52 11.56 -3.81 40.91
N ARG A 53 11.75 -4.99 40.31
CA ARG A 53 10.83 -5.55 39.29
C ARG A 53 9.45 -5.79 39.91
N SER A 54 8.48 -5.00 39.47
CA SER A 54 7.05 -5.21 39.70
C SER A 54 6.61 -6.56 39.13
N ALA A 55 5.73 -7.29 39.83
CA ALA A 55 5.16 -8.57 39.38
C ALA A 55 4.26 -8.46 38.12
N SER A 56 3.93 -7.23 37.70
CA SER A 56 3.24 -6.95 36.45
C SER A 56 3.79 -5.67 35.80
N SER A 57 3.84 -5.64 34.48
CA SER A 57 4.19 -4.43 33.72
C SER A 57 3.17 -4.18 32.62
N SER A 58 2.88 -2.92 32.33
CA SER A 58 1.91 -2.57 31.29
C SER A 58 2.21 -1.18 30.73
N GLY A 59 1.89 -0.96 29.47
CA GLY A 59 2.18 0.30 28.80
C GLY A 59 1.41 0.44 27.50
N LYS A 60 1.49 1.62 26.91
CA LYS A 60 0.79 1.94 25.66
C LYS A 60 1.56 2.95 24.86
N GLY A 61 1.27 3.00 23.58
CA GLY A 61 1.79 4.02 22.68
C GLY A 61 0.93 4.14 21.45
N ARG A 62 1.39 4.97 20.53
CA ARG A 62 0.69 5.27 19.28
C ARG A 62 1.67 5.61 18.20
N SER A 63 1.25 5.42 16.95
CA SER A 63 1.97 5.92 15.79
C SER A 63 2.04 7.44 15.84
N HIS A 64 2.96 8.02 15.07
CA HIS A 64 3.20 9.45 14.93
C HIS A 64 1.90 10.20 14.62
N GLU A 65 1.11 9.69 13.68
CA GLU A 65 -0.18 10.25 13.29
C GLU A 65 -1.33 9.86 14.24
N GLY A 66 -1.07 8.96 15.19
CA GLY A 66 -2.04 8.52 16.20
C GLY A 66 -3.17 7.63 15.68
N LEU A 67 -3.12 7.24 14.40
CA LEU A 67 -4.06 6.33 13.76
C LEU A 67 -3.95 4.90 14.30
N ILE A 68 -2.75 4.47 14.67
CA ILE A 68 -2.50 3.14 15.21
C ILE A 68 -2.06 3.28 16.65
N LYS A 69 -2.69 2.52 17.55
CA LYS A 69 -2.39 2.51 18.97
C LYS A 69 -2.03 1.11 19.38
N TYR A 70 -1.16 0.98 20.37
CA TYR A 70 -0.91 -0.30 21.00
C TYR A 70 -1.02 -0.18 22.51
N GLY A 71 -1.28 -1.31 23.14
CA GLY A 71 -1.18 -1.50 24.58
C GLY A 71 -0.64 -2.89 24.86
N PHE A 72 0.10 -3.03 25.95
CA PHE A 72 0.65 -4.31 26.37
C PHE A 72 0.44 -4.54 27.86
N SER A 73 0.38 -5.81 28.25
CA SER A 73 0.25 -6.28 29.63
C SER A 73 1.10 -7.54 29.80
N LEU A 74 1.93 -7.52 30.83
CA LEU A 74 2.85 -8.59 31.23
C LEU A 74 2.53 -8.95 32.67
N VAL A 75 2.25 -10.22 32.93
CA VAL A 75 1.89 -10.72 34.25
C VAL A 75 2.72 -11.96 34.54
N LYS A 76 3.43 -11.94 35.67
CA LYS A 76 4.17 -13.10 36.13
C LYS A 76 3.23 -14.26 36.45
N GLY A 77 3.57 -15.44 35.97
CA GLY A 77 2.89 -16.69 36.23
C GLY A 77 2.98 -17.16 37.68
N LYS A 78 2.27 -18.25 37.98
CA LYS A 78 2.28 -18.91 39.30
C LYS A 78 3.45 -19.88 39.47
N ALA A 79 4.16 -20.18 38.39
CA ALA A 79 5.33 -21.04 38.42
C ALA A 79 6.49 -20.45 39.26
N ASN A 80 7.33 -21.33 39.80
CA ASN A 80 8.39 -20.96 40.75
C ASN A 80 9.68 -20.51 40.04
N HIS A 81 9.57 -19.53 39.15
CA HIS A 81 10.68 -18.83 38.49
C HIS A 81 10.42 -17.31 38.49
N PRO A 82 11.41 -16.43 38.25
CA PRO A 82 11.16 -15.01 37.96
C PRO A 82 10.42 -14.82 36.62
N MET A 83 9.92 -13.61 36.34
CA MET A 83 9.38 -13.28 35.00
C MET A 83 10.49 -13.47 33.96
N GLU A 84 10.32 -14.42 33.04
CA GLU A 84 11.29 -14.72 31.96
C GLU A 84 10.88 -14.09 30.63
N ASP A 85 9.61 -13.70 30.51
CA ASP A 85 9.02 -13.01 29.37
C ASP A 85 9.52 -11.57 29.15
N TYR A 86 9.81 -11.24 27.89
CA TYR A 86 10.11 -9.89 27.43
C TYR A 86 9.25 -9.50 26.24
N HIS A 87 9.20 -8.20 25.96
CA HIS A 87 8.48 -7.67 24.81
C HIS A 87 9.19 -6.46 24.21
N VAL A 88 8.84 -6.15 22.96
CA VAL A 88 9.06 -4.83 22.35
C VAL A 88 7.71 -4.34 21.86
N ALA A 89 7.36 -3.10 22.14
CA ALA A 89 6.18 -2.45 21.57
C ALA A 89 6.48 -0.97 21.43
N LYS A 90 6.82 -0.53 20.21
CA LYS A 90 7.17 0.87 19.93
C LYS A 90 6.93 1.23 18.46
N PHE A 91 6.77 2.52 18.20
CA PHE A 91 6.92 3.09 16.88
C PHE A 91 8.27 3.79 16.76
N MET A 92 8.86 3.78 15.56
CA MET A 92 10.05 4.53 15.25
C MET A 92 10.05 5.04 13.81
N GLN A 93 10.72 6.16 13.58
CA GLN A 93 10.96 6.69 12.23
C GLN A 93 12.35 6.30 11.77
N THR A 94 12.46 5.71 10.57
CA THR A 94 13.75 5.39 9.97
C THR A 94 13.66 5.44 8.45
N ARG A 95 14.68 6.02 7.80
CA ARG A 95 14.77 6.17 6.33
C ARG A 95 13.51 6.75 5.66
N GLY A 96 12.74 7.59 6.36
CA GLY A 96 11.49 8.17 5.85
C GLY A 96 10.26 7.26 5.92
N HIS A 97 10.34 6.18 6.71
CA HIS A 97 9.25 5.25 6.99
C HIS A 97 8.95 5.22 8.48
N GLU A 98 7.67 5.09 8.81
CA GLU A 98 7.25 4.74 10.15
C GLU A 98 7.22 3.21 10.30
N LEU A 99 7.88 2.71 11.34
CA LEU A 99 7.87 1.30 11.70
C LEU A 99 7.18 1.09 13.05
N GLY A 100 6.13 0.28 13.07
CA GLY A 100 5.60 -0.34 14.28
C GLY A 100 6.35 -1.65 14.53
N LEU A 101 7.06 -1.73 15.66
CA LEU A 101 7.84 -2.90 16.05
C LEU A 101 7.21 -3.53 17.29
N PHE A 102 6.70 -4.75 17.13
CA PHE A 102 6.03 -5.48 18.19
C PHE A 102 6.63 -6.88 18.29
N ALA A 103 7.00 -7.32 19.49
CA ALA A 103 7.49 -8.65 19.71
C ALA A 103 7.20 -9.15 21.11
N ILE A 104 7.04 -10.45 21.24
CA ILE A 104 7.06 -11.17 22.51
C ILE A 104 8.15 -12.22 22.43
N TYR A 105 8.92 -12.30 23.51
CA TYR A 105 9.99 -13.26 23.72
C TYR A 105 9.66 -14.03 24.98
N ASP A 106 9.18 -15.26 24.80
CA ASP A 106 8.86 -16.16 25.90
C ASP A 106 10.13 -16.91 26.30
N GLY A 107 10.58 -16.73 27.53
CA GLY A 107 11.88 -17.20 28.01
C GLY A 107 11.75 -18.50 28.80
N HIS A 108 12.74 -19.37 28.70
CA HIS A 108 12.80 -20.58 29.53
C HIS A 108 14.20 -20.88 30.03
N LEU A 109 14.29 -21.37 31.26
CA LEU A 109 15.54 -21.68 31.96
C LEU A 109 16.47 -20.46 32.12
N GLY A 110 15.89 -19.27 32.27
CA GLY A 110 16.57 -18.00 32.47
C GLY A 110 16.03 -16.89 31.56
N ASP A 111 16.20 -15.64 32.01
CA ASP A 111 15.64 -14.45 31.36
C ASP A 111 16.67 -13.69 30.48
N SER A 112 17.88 -14.25 30.33
CA SER A 112 19.01 -13.57 29.67
C SER A 112 18.93 -13.63 28.14
N VAL A 113 18.49 -14.75 27.55
CA VAL A 113 18.24 -14.88 26.11
C VAL A 113 17.10 -13.95 25.63
N PRO A 114 15.90 -13.93 26.25
CA PRO A 114 14.85 -13.01 25.83
C PRO A 114 15.24 -11.54 26.06
N ALA A 115 16.01 -11.22 27.12
CA ALA A 115 16.57 -9.88 27.32
C ALA A 115 17.55 -9.47 26.20
N TYR A 116 18.34 -10.42 25.68
CA TYR A 116 19.22 -10.20 24.54
C TYR A 116 18.41 -9.94 23.27
N LEU A 117 17.39 -10.77 22.99
CA LEU A 117 16.50 -10.59 21.84
C LEU A 117 15.80 -9.23 21.86
N GLN A 118 15.29 -8.79 23.03
CA GLN A 118 14.67 -7.48 23.21
C GLN A 118 15.58 -6.32 22.75
N LYS A 119 16.88 -6.42 23.01
CA LYS A 119 17.86 -5.37 22.68
C LYS A 119 18.34 -5.45 21.23
N HIS A 120 18.49 -6.65 20.70
CA HIS A 120 19.29 -6.87 19.48
C HIS A 120 18.47 -7.30 18.26
N LEU A 121 17.41 -8.11 18.41
CA LEU A 121 16.78 -8.77 17.25
C LEU A 121 16.24 -7.78 16.21
N PHE A 122 15.44 -6.79 16.63
CA PHE A 122 14.96 -5.77 15.69
C PHE A 122 16.10 -4.93 15.09
N SER A 123 17.14 -4.62 15.86
CA SER A 123 18.29 -3.88 15.32
C SER A 123 18.99 -4.68 14.24
N ASN A 124 19.16 -6.00 14.45
CA ASN A 124 19.79 -6.88 13.48
C ASN A 124 18.92 -6.95 12.21
N ILE A 125 17.61 -7.18 12.34
CA ILE A 125 16.68 -7.21 11.19
C ILE A 125 16.75 -5.92 10.37
N LEU A 126 16.71 -4.75 11.02
CA LEU A 126 16.67 -3.46 10.33
C LEU A 126 18.03 -3.05 9.72
N ASN A 127 19.13 -3.65 10.19
CA ASN A 127 20.48 -3.40 9.69
C ASN A 127 20.90 -4.35 8.56
N GLU A 128 20.14 -5.41 8.29
CA GLU A 128 20.34 -6.24 7.10
C GLU A 128 20.19 -5.38 5.83
N GLU A 129 21.13 -5.53 4.90
CA GLU A 129 21.26 -4.71 3.70
C GLU A 129 19.98 -4.71 2.86
N GLU A 130 19.34 -5.88 2.77
CA GLU A 130 18.19 -6.12 1.93
C GLU A 130 16.85 -5.86 2.63
N PHE A 131 16.82 -5.36 3.88
CA PHE A 131 15.57 -5.29 4.66
C PHE A 131 14.43 -4.57 3.93
N TRP A 132 14.74 -3.52 3.18
CA TRP A 132 13.72 -2.75 2.46
C TRP A 132 13.36 -3.30 1.08
N VAL A 133 14.17 -4.22 0.55
CA VAL A 133 13.99 -4.87 -0.76
C VAL A 133 13.32 -6.22 -0.59
N ASN A 134 13.85 -7.02 0.34
CA ASN A 134 13.46 -8.37 0.68
C ASN A 134 13.45 -8.53 2.22
N PRO A 135 12.37 -8.06 2.89
CA PRO A 135 12.23 -8.17 4.33
C PRO A 135 12.26 -9.63 4.80
N ASP A 136 11.68 -10.56 4.04
CA ASP A 136 11.64 -11.99 4.36
C ASP A 136 13.05 -12.56 4.52
N LEU A 137 13.91 -12.37 3.52
CA LEU A 137 15.30 -12.82 3.58
C LEU A 137 16.07 -12.16 4.73
N SER A 138 15.82 -10.87 4.96
CA SER A 138 16.50 -10.10 6.01
C SER A 138 16.08 -10.56 7.41
N ILE A 139 14.79 -10.83 7.61
CA ILE A 139 14.28 -11.42 8.84
C ILE A 139 14.92 -12.78 9.08
N SER A 140 14.96 -13.67 8.07
CA SER A 140 15.60 -14.98 8.20
C SER A 140 17.10 -14.87 8.54
N LYS A 141 17.86 -14.04 7.83
CA LYS A 141 19.30 -13.80 8.09
C LYS A 141 19.53 -13.25 9.50
N ALA A 142 18.72 -12.29 9.93
CA ALA A 142 18.85 -11.69 11.24
C ALA A 142 18.49 -12.65 12.38
N TYR A 143 17.48 -13.50 12.20
CA TYR A 143 17.16 -14.56 13.17
C TYR A 143 18.34 -15.54 13.29
N GLU A 144 18.90 -15.99 12.17
CA GLU A 144 20.04 -16.90 12.15
C GLU A 144 21.29 -16.27 12.80
N SER A 145 21.64 -15.05 12.43
CA SER A 145 22.83 -14.36 12.95
C SER A 145 22.69 -14.02 14.44
N THR A 146 21.50 -13.65 14.89
CA THR A 146 21.20 -13.38 16.31
C THR A 146 21.34 -14.67 17.14
N ASP A 147 20.82 -15.79 16.65
CA ASP A 147 20.96 -17.08 17.34
C ASP A 147 22.42 -17.54 17.41
N LYS A 148 23.19 -17.41 16.32
CA LYS A 148 24.64 -17.67 16.33
C LYS A 148 25.37 -16.83 17.37
N ALA A 149 25.01 -15.55 17.51
CA ALA A 149 25.57 -14.67 18.52
C ALA A 149 25.21 -15.15 19.94
N ILE A 150 23.96 -15.56 20.18
CA ILE A 150 23.52 -16.11 21.47
C ILE A 150 24.31 -17.37 21.84
N LEU A 151 24.44 -18.32 20.90
CA LEU A 151 25.15 -19.58 21.11
C LEU A 151 26.65 -19.41 21.35
N SER A 152 27.26 -18.41 20.71
CA SER A 152 28.67 -18.06 20.88
C SER A 152 28.93 -17.42 22.24
N ASN A 153 27.94 -16.73 22.83
CA ASN A 153 28.02 -16.07 24.13
C ASN A 153 27.26 -16.83 25.24
N SER A 154 27.06 -18.14 25.10
CA SER A 154 26.28 -18.95 26.04
C SER A 154 26.85 -19.01 27.45
N SER A 155 28.15 -18.72 27.63
CA SER A 155 28.77 -18.62 28.97
C SER A 155 28.16 -17.48 29.78
N ASP A 156 27.79 -16.39 29.10
CA ASP A 156 27.35 -15.15 29.71
C ASP A 156 25.81 -15.06 29.71
N LEU A 157 25.17 -15.60 28.67
CA LEU A 157 23.70 -15.61 28.50
C LEU A 157 23.03 -16.82 29.16
N GLY A 158 23.79 -17.81 29.62
CA GLY A 158 23.28 -19.01 30.27
C GLY A 158 22.81 -20.09 29.30
N ARG A 159 22.19 -21.13 29.88
CA ARG A 159 21.81 -22.37 29.18
C ARG A 159 20.40 -22.35 28.56
N GLY A 160 19.61 -21.33 28.88
CA GLY A 160 18.22 -21.24 28.48
C GLY A 160 18.02 -20.84 27.03
N GLY A 161 16.78 -20.56 26.70
CA GLY A 161 16.36 -20.17 25.37
C GLY A 161 15.19 -19.23 25.39
N SER A 162 14.69 -18.91 24.20
CA SER A 162 13.48 -18.12 24.06
C SER A 162 12.78 -18.35 22.73
N THR A 163 11.46 -18.25 22.76
CA THR A 163 10.63 -18.06 21.55
C THR A 163 10.77 -16.62 21.04
N ALA A 164 10.30 -16.36 19.82
CA ALA A 164 10.12 -15.01 19.34
C ALA A 164 8.99 -14.97 18.30
N VAL A 165 7.89 -14.28 18.66
CA VAL A 165 6.93 -13.79 17.68
C VAL A 165 7.17 -12.31 17.46
N THR A 166 7.52 -11.92 16.24
CA THR A 166 7.75 -10.52 15.87
C THR A 166 6.73 -10.07 14.82
N ALA A 167 6.33 -8.80 14.91
CA ALA A 167 5.51 -8.12 13.93
C ALA A 167 6.15 -6.77 13.57
N ILE A 168 6.36 -6.56 12.27
CA ILE A 168 6.89 -5.32 11.70
C ILE A 168 5.81 -4.71 10.83
N LEU A 169 5.30 -3.55 11.25
CA LEU A 169 4.29 -2.79 10.53
C LEU A 169 4.95 -1.58 9.87
N ILE A 170 5.07 -1.62 8.55
CA ILE A 170 5.65 -0.52 7.76
C ILE A 170 4.52 0.41 7.30
N ASN A 171 4.61 1.67 7.73
CA ASN A 171 3.73 2.77 7.31
C ASN A 171 2.23 2.49 7.53
N GLY A 172 1.91 1.68 8.53
CA GLY A 172 0.53 1.23 8.81
C GLY A 172 -0.09 0.34 7.72
N ARG A 173 0.67 -0.10 6.71
CA ARG A 173 0.13 -0.73 5.49
C ARG A 173 0.61 -2.15 5.25
N ARG A 174 1.88 -2.42 5.48
CA ARG A 174 2.46 -3.74 5.21
C ARG A 174 2.94 -4.34 6.52
N LEU A 175 2.43 -5.53 6.82
CA LEU A 175 2.69 -6.25 8.05
C LEU A 175 3.47 -7.51 7.71
N TRP A 176 4.64 -7.67 8.33
CA TRP A 176 5.36 -8.95 8.39
C TRP A 176 5.22 -9.51 9.79
N VAL A 177 4.90 -10.79 9.88
CA VAL A 177 4.89 -11.56 11.12
C VAL A 177 5.87 -12.72 10.94
N ALA A 178 6.80 -12.87 11.88
CA ALA A 178 7.78 -13.94 11.88
C ALA A 178 7.79 -14.63 13.24
N ASN A 179 7.83 -15.97 13.23
CA ASN A 179 7.73 -16.75 14.47
C ASN A 179 8.78 -17.86 14.58
N VAL A 180 9.29 -18.05 15.79
CA VAL A 180 10.07 -19.20 16.27
C VAL A 180 9.53 -19.58 17.65
N GLY A 181 9.10 -20.82 17.84
CA GLY A 181 8.44 -21.28 19.07
C GLY A 181 6.91 -21.27 18.98
N ASP A 182 6.24 -21.26 20.12
CA ASP A 182 4.77 -21.39 20.27
C ASP A 182 4.06 -20.13 20.81
N SER A 183 4.78 -19.01 20.94
CA SER A 183 4.16 -17.69 20.92
C SER A 183 3.44 -17.45 19.60
N ARG A 184 2.36 -16.66 19.62
CA ARG A 184 1.46 -16.52 18.46
C ARG A 184 0.97 -15.10 18.22
N ALA A 185 0.80 -14.78 16.93
CA ALA A 185 0.19 -13.56 16.44
C ALA A 185 -1.11 -13.84 15.67
N VAL A 186 -2.18 -13.13 16.01
CA VAL A 186 -3.51 -13.28 15.42
C VAL A 186 -4.05 -11.92 14.98
N LEU A 187 -4.40 -11.80 13.71
CA LEU A 187 -5.00 -10.63 13.09
C LEU A 187 -6.53 -10.80 13.03
N SER A 188 -7.28 -9.78 13.43
CA SER A 188 -8.72 -9.71 13.19
C SER A 188 -8.97 -9.10 11.82
N ARG A 189 -9.69 -9.84 10.97
CA ARG A 189 -10.08 -9.44 9.62
C ARG A 189 -11.59 -9.48 9.49
N GLY A 190 -12.23 -8.31 9.47
CA GLY A 190 -13.69 -8.21 9.50
C GLY A 190 -14.30 -8.83 10.76
N GLY A 191 -13.52 -9.00 11.82
CA GLY A 191 -13.91 -9.69 13.05
C GLY A 191 -13.57 -11.17 13.13
N GLN A 192 -13.13 -11.78 12.03
CA GLN A 192 -12.67 -13.16 12.03
C GLN A 192 -11.19 -13.23 12.41
N ALA A 193 -10.85 -14.18 13.28
CA ALA A 193 -9.47 -14.43 13.66
C ALA A 193 -8.70 -15.11 12.52
N VAL A 194 -7.61 -14.47 12.09
CA VAL A 194 -6.66 -14.97 11.10
C VAL A 194 -5.31 -15.12 11.78
N GLN A 195 -4.88 -16.36 12.00
CA GLN A 195 -3.57 -16.62 12.56
C GLN A 195 -2.48 -16.21 11.55
N MET A 196 -1.54 -15.38 12.00
CA MET A 196 -0.46 -14.85 11.18
C MET A 196 0.86 -15.59 11.38
N SER A 197 1.08 -16.20 12.55
CA SER A 197 2.24 -17.04 12.86
C SER A 197 1.95 -18.54 12.68
N THR A 198 2.99 -19.34 12.50
CA THR A 198 2.94 -20.81 12.63
C THR A 198 3.56 -21.21 13.96
N ASP A 199 2.87 -22.01 14.76
CA ASP A 199 3.36 -22.45 16.06
C ASP A 199 4.25 -23.69 15.90
N HIS A 200 5.35 -23.73 16.65
CA HIS A 200 6.40 -24.73 16.49
C HIS A 200 6.39 -25.75 17.62
N GLU A 201 5.50 -26.73 17.50
CA GLU A 201 5.36 -27.80 18.48
C GLU A 201 6.15 -29.07 18.08
N PRO A 202 6.74 -29.81 19.04
CA PRO A 202 7.55 -31.00 18.77
C PRO A 202 6.87 -32.07 17.91
N ASN A 203 5.56 -32.32 18.09
CA ASN A 203 4.86 -33.32 17.28
C ASN A 203 4.68 -32.89 15.83
N MET A 204 4.49 -31.60 15.56
CA MET A 204 4.32 -31.07 14.19
C MET A 204 5.63 -31.15 13.41
N GLU A 205 6.77 -30.99 14.08
CA GLU A 205 8.10 -31.03 13.46
C GLU A 205 8.88 -32.33 13.74
N ARG A 206 8.21 -33.38 14.20
CA ARG A 206 8.82 -34.67 14.61
C ARG A 206 9.82 -35.19 13.59
N GLY A 207 9.46 -35.21 12.31
CA GLY A 207 10.33 -35.72 11.25
C GLY A 207 11.65 -34.94 11.11
N SER A 208 11.61 -33.61 11.28
CA SER A 208 12.83 -32.78 11.26
C SER A 208 13.71 -33.04 12.49
N ILE A 209 13.09 -33.22 13.66
CA ILE A 209 13.80 -33.50 14.93
C ILE A 209 14.49 -34.87 14.85
N GLU A 210 13.76 -35.90 14.43
CA GLU A 210 14.27 -37.27 14.32
C GLU A 210 15.34 -37.40 13.24
N HIS A 211 15.20 -36.70 12.10
CA HIS A 211 16.22 -36.65 11.06
C HIS A 211 17.55 -36.03 11.54
N ARG A 212 17.49 -35.12 12.52
CA ARG A 212 18.66 -34.49 13.14
C ARG A 212 19.26 -35.33 14.28
N GLY A 213 18.73 -36.52 14.54
CA GLY A 213 19.20 -37.42 15.61
C GLY A 213 18.56 -37.18 16.98
N GLY A 214 17.54 -36.31 17.07
CA GLY A 214 16.73 -36.14 18.26
C GLY A 214 15.55 -37.12 18.32
N PHE A 215 14.69 -36.98 19.33
CA PHE A 215 13.42 -37.70 19.43
C PHE A 215 12.34 -36.82 20.08
N VAL A 216 11.07 -37.17 19.88
CA VAL A 216 9.94 -36.50 20.52
C VAL A 216 9.28 -37.45 21.52
N SER A 217 9.35 -37.08 22.80
CA SER A 217 8.74 -37.81 23.92
C SER A 217 7.30 -37.36 24.14
N ASN A 218 6.37 -38.31 24.26
CA ASN A 218 4.95 -38.09 24.54
C ASN A 218 4.56 -38.84 25.83
N MET A 219 5.06 -38.39 26.98
CA MET A 219 4.72 -39.03 28.25
C MET A 219 3.24 -38.78 28.61
N PRO A 220 2.49 -39.80 29.08
CA PRO A 220 1.10 -39.61 29.49
C PRO A 220 0.97 -38.53 30.57
N GLY A 221 0.12 -37.52 30.31
CA GLY A 221 -0.10 -36.40 31.23
C GLY A 221 0.91 -35.24 31.12
N ASP A 222 1.86 -35.30 30.19
CA ASP A 222 2.79 -34.21 29.86
C ASP A 222 2.58 -33.73 28.41
N VAL A 223 3.15 -32.57 28.10
CA VAL A 223 3.22 -32.06 26.73
C VAL A 223 4.34 -32.77 25.93
N PRO A 224 4.22 -32.85 24.60
CA PRO A 224 5.30 -33.36 23.76
C PRO A 224 6.59 -32.58 23.97
N ARG A 225 7.73 -33.27 24.05
CA ARG A 225 9.05 -32.65 24.28
C ARG A 225 10.16 -33.19 23.38
N VAL A 226 10.97 -32.27 22.84
CA VAL A 226 12.24 -32.60 22.15
C VAL A 226 13.21 -33.17 23.17
N ASN A 227 13.69 -34.38 22.91
CA ASN A 227 14.57 -35.16 23.78
C ASN A 227 14.09 -35.26 25.23
N GLY A 228 12.76 -35.23 25.44
CA GLY A 228 12.14 -35.23 26.77
C GLY A 228 12.36 -33.96 27.59
N GLN A 229 12.92 -32.89 27.00
CA GLN A 229 13.33 -31.68 27.72
C GLN A 229 12.48 -30.46 27.32
N LEU A 230 12.44 -30.10 26.03
CA LEU A 230 11.88 -28.82 25.58
C LEU A 230 10.54 -28.97 24.88
N ALA A 231 9.54 -28.16 25.25
CA ALA A 231 8.17 -28.25 24.74
C ALA A 231 7.93 -27.50 23.41
N VAL A 232 8.98 -26.90 22.83
CA VAL A 232 8.97 -26.25 21.51
C VAL A 232 10.00 -26.90 20.59
N SER A 233 9.73 -26.90 19.28
CA SER A 233 10.64 -27.49 18.27
C SER A 233 11.63 -26.48 17.68
N ARG A 234 11.34 -25.18 17.82
CA ARG A 234 12.23 -24.10 17.41
C ARG A 234 12.38 -23.07 18.54
N ALA A 235 13.61 -22.63 18.77
CA ALA A 235 13.94 -21.64 19.79
C ALA A 235 15.30 -20.97 19.49
N PHE A 236 15.47 -19.76 20.00
CA PHE A 236 16.77 -19.12 20.16
C PHE A 236 17.49 -19.70 21.38
N GLY A 237 18.81 -19.85 21.30
CA GLY A 237 19.60 -20.41 22.40
C GLY A 237 19.49 -21.94 22.48
N ASP A 238 19.26 -22.49 23.68
CA ASP A 238 19.15 -23.93 23.91
C ASP A 238 20.35 -24.74 23.40
N LYS A 239 21.55 -24.28 23.74
CA LYS A 239 22.81 -24.80 23.18
C LYS A 239 22.96 -26.32 23.29
N SER A 240 22.50 -26.94 24.36
CA SER A 240 22.56 -28.40 24.57
C SER A 240 21.65 -29.19 23.63
N LEU A 241 20.60 -28.56 23.10
CA LEU A 241 19.62 -29.18 22.20
C LEU A 241 19.72 -28.66 20.76
N LYS A 242 20.61 -27.68 20.50
CA LYS A 242 20.65 -26.97 19.22
C LYS A 242 20.88 -27.86 18.00
N SER A 243 21.57 -28.99 18.14
CA SER A 243 21.72 -29.96 17.05
C SER A 243 20.37 -30.51 16.56
N HIS A 244 19.36 -30.56 17.43
CA HIS A 244 18.03 -31.12 17.17
C HIS A 244 16.93 -30.05 17.04
N LEU A 245 17.24 -28.79 17.34
CA LEU A 245 16.32 -27.65 17.26
C LEU A 245 16.65 -26.73 16.09
N ARG A 246 15.63 -26.01 15.62
CA ARG A 246 15.77 -24.96 14.59
C ARG A 246 15.63 -23.57 15.20
N SER A 247 16.13 -22.55 14.51
CA SER A 247 15.95 -21.12 14.82
C SER A 247 15.54 -20.30 13.60
N ASP A 248 15.33 -20.94 12.44
CA ASP A 248 14.82 -20.26 11.27
C ASP A 248 13.30 -20.00 11.43
N PRO A 249 12.84 -18.77 11.15
CA PRO A 249 11.45 -18.39 11.36
C PRO A 249 10.55 -18.83 10.22
N ASP A 250 9.29 -19.13 10.55
CA ASP A 250 8.21 -19.05 9.58
C ASP A 250 7.73 -17.60 9.48
N ILE A 251 7.73 -17.05 8.25
CA ILE A 251 7.42 -15.64 7.95
C ILE A 251 6.16 -15.57 7.09
N LYS A 252 5.28 -14.64 7.44
CA LYS A 252 4.08 -14.32 6.67
C LYS A 252 3.93 -12.81 6.54
N ASP A 253 3.75 -12.35 5.31
CA ASP A 253 3.45 -10.95 5.03
C ASP A 253 1.99 -10.76 4.57
N THR A 254 1.46 -9.56 4.82
CA THR A 254 0.15 -9.14 4.30
C THR A 254 0.12 -7.64 4.14
N THR A 255 -0.65 -7.19 3.15
CA THR A 255 -1.17 -5.82 3.15
C THR A 255 -2.31 -5.73 4.17
N VAL A 256 -2.24 -4.75 5.07
CA VAL A 256 -3.30 -4.41 6.03
C VAL A 256 -4.49 -3.88 5.24
N LYS A 257 -5.63 -4.54 5.38
CA LYS A 257 -6.88 -4.19 4.70
C LYS A 257 -7.70 -3.28 5.61
N VAL A 258 -8.61 -2.49 5.01
CA VAL A 258 -9.54 -1.63 5.77
C VAL A 258 -10.37 -2.43 6.79
N ILE A 259 -10.69 -3.69 6.47
CA ILE A 259 -11.43 -4.60 7.34
C ILE A 259 -10.60 -5.15 8.51
N ASP A 260 -9.27 -4.99 8.49
CA ASP A 260 -8.40 -5.40 9.59
C ASP A 260 -8.51 -4.36 10.73
N ASP A 261 -8.73 -4.77 11.98
CA ASP A 261 -8.92 -3.83 13.13
C ASP A 261 -8.01 -4.06 14.33
N VAL A 262 -7.62 -5.31 14.60
CA VAL A 262 -6.87 -5.67 15.80
C VAL A 262 -5.81 -6.72 15.44
N LEU A 263 -4.59 -6.53 15.92
CA LEU A 263 -3.54 -7.55 15.94
C LEU A 263 -3.21 -7.86 17.40
N VAL A 264 -3.25 -9.13 17.77
CA VAL A 264 -2.87 -9.63 19.09
C VAL A 264 -1.60 -10.46 18.95
N LEU A 265 -0.56 -10.13 19.71
CA LEU A 265 0.59 -11.01 19.94
C LEU A 265 0.53 -11.45 21.40
N ALA A 266 0.72 -12.73 21.68
CA ALA A 266 0.83 -13.21 23.06
C ALA A 266 1.77 -14.41 23.20
N SER A 267 2.29 -14.62 24.41
CA SER A 267 3.00 -15.85 24.83
C SER A 267 2.02 -17.02 24.97
N ASP A 268 2.55 -18.24 25.10
CA ASP A 268 1.71 -19.44 25.20
C ASP A 268 0.85 -19.43 26.48
N GLY A 269 1.27 -18.71 27.53
CA GLY A 269 0.51 -18.47 28.75
C GLY A 269 -0.90 -17.89 28.49
N LEU A 270 -1.13 -17.24 27.34
CA LEU A 270 -2.48 -16.90 26.86
C LEU A 270 -3.09 -18.01 25.98
N TRP A 271 -2.34 -18.49 24.99
CA TRP A 271 -2.86 -19.36 23.94
C TRP A 271 -3.17 -20.80 24.39
N LYS A 272 -2.60 -21.26 25.50
CA LYS A 272 -2.94 -22.57 26.10
C LYS A 272 -4.34 -22.60 26.71
N VAL A 273 -4.92 -21.45 27.04
CA VAL A 273 -6.23 -21.34 27.73
C VAL A 273 -7.29 -20.56 26.94
N MET A 274 -6.92 -20.03 25.77
CA MET A 274 -7.80 -19.22 24.93
C MET A 274 -7.52 -19.47 23.45
N ASN A 275 -8.57 -19.73 22.67
CA ASN A 275 -8.44 -19.88 21.23
C ASN A 275 -8.38 -18.52 20.50
N ASN A 276 -8.01 -18.56 19.22
CA ASN A 276 -7.80 -17.36 18.41
C ASN A 276 -9.04 -16.46 18.32
N GLN A 277 -10.23 -17.04 18.12
CA GLN A 277 -11.46 -16.26 17.94
C GLN A 277 -11.90 -15.62 19.26
N GLU A 278 -11.82 -16.35 20.38
CA GLU A 278 -12.13 -15.81 21.71
C GLU A 278 -11.25 -14.60 22.06
N ALA A 279 -9.94 -14.70 21.82
CA ALA A 279 -9.02 -13.61 22.07
C ALA A 279 -9.36 -12.37 21.24
N ILE A 280 -9.68 -12.56 19.96
CA ILE A 280 -10.09 -11.47 19.06
C ILE A 280 -11.42 -10.87 19.51
N ASP A 281 -12.40 -11.67 19.89
CA ASP A 281 -13.71 -11.17 20.35
C ASP A 281 -13.58 -10.33 21.63
N ILE A 282 -12.75 -10.77 22.59
CA ILE A 282 -12.45 -10.00 23.81
C ILE A 282 -11.74 -8.70 23.45
N ALA A 283 -10.67 -8.78 22.65
CA ALA A 283 -9.89 -7.62 22.27
C ALA A 283 -10.73 -6.58 21.53
N ARG A 284 -11.60 -7.03 20.61
CA ARG A 284 -12.47 -6.18 19.77
C ARG A 284 -13.49 -5.38 20.58
N ARG A 285 -14.06 -5.96 21.63
CA ARG A 285 -15.03 -5.29 22.52
C ARG A 285 -14.45 -4.10 23.28
N ILE A 286 -13.12 -4.00 23.40
CA ILE A 286 -12.46 -2.97 24.19
C ILE A 286 -11.69 -2.01 23.27
N LYS A 287 -12.15 -0.75 23.24
CA LYS A 287 -11.55 0.30 22.37
C LYS A 287 -10.12 0.68 22.75
N ASP A 288 -9.80 0.70 24.04
CA ASP A 288 -8.45 1.03 24.51
C ASP A 288 -7.58 -0.24 24.45
N PRO A 289 -6.53 -0.28 23.60
CA PRO A 289 -5.71 -1.47 23.44
C PRO A 289 -4.97 -1.89 24.73
N LEU A 290 -4.67 -0.96 25.64
CA LEU A 290 -4.08 -1.31 26.95
C LEU A 290 -5.09 -2.06 27.83
N LYS A 291 -6.35 -1.59 27.85
CA LYS A 291 -7.40 -2.28 28.60
C LYS A 291 -7.71 -3.64 27.97
N ALA A 292 -7.65 -3.74 26.64
CA ALA A 292 -7.81 -5.00 25.92
C ALA A 292 -6.71 -6.01 26.32
N ALA A 293 -5.44 -5.59 26.29
CA ALA A 293 -4.32 -6.43 26.71
C ALA A 293 -4.45 -6.88 28.18
N LYS A 294 -4.82 -5.97 29.09
CA LYS A 294 -5.06 -6.32 30.51
C LYS A 294 -6.21 -7.31 30.69
N GLN A 295 -7.31 -7.13 29.94
CA GLN A 295 -8.45 -8.03 30.01
C GLN A 295 -8.06 -9.44 29.52
N LEU A 296 -7.30 -9.53 28.43
CA LEU A 296 -6.80 -10.80 27.91
C LEU A 296 -5.92 -11.51 28.94
N THR A 297 -4.95 -10.81 29.55
CA THR A 297 -4.09 -11.42 30.57
C THR A 297 -4.87 -11.83 31.83
N ALA A 298 -5.86 -11.02 32.25
CA ALA A 298 -6.69 -11.33 33.41
C ALA A 298 -7.60 -12.55 33.16
N GLU A 299 -8.15 -12.67 31.96
CA GLU A 299 -8.97 -13.81 31.57
C GLU A 299 -8.12 -15.10 31.50
N ALA A 300 -6.89 -15.03 31.00
CA ALA A 300 -5.98 -16.17 31.02
C ALA A 300 -5.63 -16.62 32.45
N LEU A 301 -5.37 -15.69 33.37
CA LEU A 301 -5.17 -16.01 34.80
C LEU A 301 -6.42 -16.63 35.44
N LYS A 302 -7.60 -16.12 35.09
CA LYS A 302 -8.88 -16.65 35.59
C LYS A 302 -9.13 -18.09 35.13
N ARG A 303 -8.60 -18.46 33.96
CA ARG A 303 -8.60 -19.81 33.41
C ARG A 303 -7.43 -20.68 33.91
N ASP A 304 -6.81 -20.27 35.01
CA ASP A 304 -5.72 -20.95 35.70
C ASP A 304 -4.48 -21.19 34.84
N SER A 305 -4.17 -20.26 33.92
CA SER A 305 -2.85 -20.23 33.31
C SER A 305 -1.77 -20.10 34.38
N LYS A 306 -0.75 -20.96 34.29
CA LYS A 306 0.33 -21.09 35.27
C LYS A 306 1.62 -20.40 34.82
N ASP A 307 1.74 -20.16 33.52
CA ASP A 307 2.92 -19.57 32.89
C ASP A 307 2.95 -18.05 33.02
N ASP A 308 4.08 -17.45 32.68
CA ASP A 308 4.17 -16.02 32.41
C ASP A 308 3.24 -15.65 31.24
N ILE A 309 2.58 -14.50 31.35
CA ILE A 309 1.59 -14.06 30.36
C ILE A 309 1.98 -12.69 29.84
N SER A 310 2.42 -12.65 28.59
CA SER A 310 2.66 -11.43 27.82
C SER A 310 1.62 -11.27 26.73
N CYS A 311 1.07 -10.07 26.59
CA CYS A 311 0.13 -9.75 25.54
C CYS A 311 0.33 -8.33 25.02
N ILE A 312 0.40 -8.18 23.70
CA ILE A 312 0.36 -6.91 22.98
C ILE A 312 -0.91 -6.89 22.14
N VAL A 313 -1.68 -5.81 22.26
CA VAL A 313 -2.81 -5.49 21.38
C VAL A 313 -2.45 -4.26 20.58
N VAL A 314 -2.40 -4.38 19.26
CA VAL A 314 -2.27 -3.28 18.30
C VAL A 314 -3.62 -3.07 17.65
N ARG A 315 -4.05 -1.81 17.55
CA ARG A 315 -5.38 -1.44 17.06
C ARG A 315 -5.32 -0.21 16.18
N GLU A 316 -5.99 -0.28 15.04
CA GLU A 316 -6.25 0.88 14.21
C GLU A 316 -7.48 1.64 14.73
N ARG A 317 -7.40 2.97 14.76
CA ARG A 317 -8.46 3.84 15.25
C ARG A 317 -9.62 3.85 14.24
N ARG A 318 -10.70 3.14 14.56
CA ARG A 318 -12.01 3.35 13.95
C ARG A 318 -12.82 4.30 14.82
N ASP A 319 -12.95 5.57 14.43
CA ASP A 319 -13.89 6.47 15.09
C ASP A 319 -15.32 6.11 14.64
N GLU A 320 -16.05 5.39 15.49
CA GLU A 320 -17.46 4.96 15.26
C GLU A 320 -18.45 6.12 15.07
N LYS A 321 -18.07 7.38 15.38
CA LYS A 321 -18.93 8.55 15.15
C LYS A 321 -19.19 8.85 13.66
N ASN A 322 -18.45 8.21 12.75
CA ASN A 322 -18.63 8.38 11.31
C ASN A 322 -19.63 7.38 10.68
N LEU A 323 -20.21 6.46 11.45
CA LEU A 323 -21.27 5.57 10.95
C LEU A 323 -22.70 6.11 11.12
N SER A 324 -22.91 7.18 11.89
CA SER A 324 -24.25 7.73 12.16
C SER A 324 -24.48 9.16 11.67
N GLY A 325 -23.58 9.71 10.86
CA GLY A 325 -23.75 11.05 10.29
C GLY A 325 -23.00 11.15 8.96
N LEU A 326 -23.75 11.39 7.89
CA LEU A 326 -23.20 11.85 6.61
C LEU A 326 -22.20 12.99 6.85
N ASN A 327 -21.09 12.96 6.11
CA ASN A 327 -20.04 13.97 6.01
C ASN A 327 -19.12 14.10 7.24
N ALA A 328 -18.06 13.29 7.29
CA ALA A 328 -16.93 13.54 8.18
C ALA A 328 -15.61 13.52 7.38
N THR A 329 -15.02 14.71 7.25
CA THR A 329 -13.66 14.97 6.75
C THR A 329 -12.63 14.39 7.70
N TRP A 330 -11.75 13.50 7.22
CA TRP A 330 -10.64 12.95 8.02
C TRP A 330 -9.43 13.90 7.98
N PRO A 331 -8.68 14.06 9.09
CA PRO A 331 -7.44 14.80 9.08
C PRO A 331 -6.39 14.10 8.22
N ASP A 332 -5.59 14.95 7.60
CA ASP A 332 -4.49 14.68 6.69
C ASP A 332 -3.39 13.80 7.31
N THR A 333 -3.24 12.58 6.78
CA THR A 333 -2.09 11.69 6.99
C THR A 333 -1.51 11.24 5.64
N SER A 334 -0.90 12.18 4.90
CA SER A 334 -0.32 11.93 3.57
C SER A 334 1.05 11.27 3.54
N ASP A 335 1.78 11.18 4.64
CA ASP A 335 3.15 10.71 4.54
C ASP A 335 3.19 9.19 4.61
N THR A 336 4.03 8.61 3.75
CA THR A 336 4.46 7.19 3.76
C THR A 336 3.63 6.18 2.93
N LYS A 337 3.37 6.49 1.65
CA LYS A 337 3.65 5.47 0.60
C LYS A 337 5.11 5.69 0.24
N THR A 338 6.02 5.01 0.92
CA THR A 338 7.39 4.89 0.45
C THR A 338 7.69 3.41 0.58
N ARG A 339 8.15 2.78 -0.49
CA ARG A 339 8.89 1.52 -0.48
C ARG A 339 10.18 1.88 -1.21
N MET A 340 11.23 2.19 -0.45
CA MET A 340 12.55 2.37 -1.04
C MET A 340 13.32 1.09 -0.88
N THR A 341 13.44 0.34 -1.97
CA THR A 341 14.72 -0.30 -2.28
C THR A 341 15.82 0.76 -2.10
N GLY A 342 16.94 0.42 -1.47
CA GLY A 342 17.95 1.40 -1.05
C GLY A 342 18.20 2.51 -2.09
N CYS A 343 17.95 3.77 -1.68
CA CYS A 343 17.98 5.04 -2.41
C CYS A 343 16.60 5.68 -2.66
N PHE A 344 16.55 7.01 -2.48
CA PHE A 344 15.42 7.94 -2.73
C PHE A 344 14.40 7.47 -3.79
N SER A 345 13.15 7.15 -3.40
CA SER A 345 12.06 6.84 -4.34
C SER A 345 11.58 8.15 -4.97
N LEU A 346 11.99 8.38 -6.22
CA LEU A 346 11.59 9.56 -6.98
C LEU A 346 10.09 9.56 -7.24
N THR A 347 9.53 8.37 -7.46
CA THR A 347 8.12 8.17 -7.78
C THR A 347 7.23 8.51 -6.58
N GLU A 348 7.60 8.06 -5.40
CA GLU A 348 6.85 8.37 -4.18
C GLU A 348 7.04 9.83 -3.72
N SER A 349 8.24 10.38 -3.89
CA SER A 349 8.47 11.82 -3.68
C SER A 349 7.58 12.68 -4.59
N ARG A 350 7.37 12.24 -5.84
CA ARG A 350 6.44 12.91 -6.76
C ARG A 350 4.98 12.68 -6.40
N ASN A 351 4.59 11.48 -5.94
CA ASN A 351 3.26 11.24 -5.38
C ASN A 351 2.97 12.22 -4.24
N TRP A 352 3.93 12.43 -3.34
CA TRP A 352 3.82 13.40 -2.25
C TRP A 352 3.58 14.83 -2.76
N CYS A 353 4.39 15.29 -3.72
CA CYS A 353 4.19 16.60 -4.36
C CYS A 353 2.78 16.75 -4.97
N TYR A 354 2.28 15.72 -5.64
CA TYR A 354 0.94 15.74 -6.23
C TYR A 354 -0.17 15.71 -5.18
N ARG A 355 -0.04 14.95 -4.08
CA ARG A 355 -0.98 15.01 -2.96
C ARG A 355 -1.09 16.43 -2.41
N SER A 356 0.06 17.07 -2.20
CA SER A 356 0.13 18.48 -1.78
C SER A 356 -0.50 19.43 -2.81
N ALA A 357 -0.36 19.16 -4.10
CA ALA A 357 -1.03 19.93 -5.16
C ALA A 357 -2.56 19.75 -5.15
N PHE A 358 -3.05 18.52 -5.00
CA PHE A 358 -4.49 18.22 -4.88
C PHE A 358 -5.11 18.91 -3.66
N ARG A 359 -4.42 18.91 -2.52
CA ARG A 359 -4.88 19.60 -1.31
C ARG A 359 -4.91 21.11 -1.44
N ARG A 360 -3.89 21.70 -2.06
CA ARG A 360 -3.89 23.13 -2.39
C ARG A 360 -5.01 23.48 -3.37
N ALA A 361 -5.43 22.52 -4.20
CA ALA A 361 -6.60 22.63 -5.06
C ALA A 361 -7.94 22.40 -4.31
N GLY A 362 -7.94 22.25 -2.99
CA GLY A 362 -9.16 22.08 -2.19
C GLY A 362 -9.72 20.66 -2.20
N LEU A 363 -8.93 19.65 -2.59
CA LEU A 363 -9.35 18.25 -2.58
C LEU A 363 -8.86 17.52 -1.32
N GLN A 364 -9.60 16.49 -0.93
CA GLN A 364 -9.27 15.57 0.14
C GLN A 364 -9.42 14.12 -0.32
N SER A 365 -8.66 13.23 0.30
CA SER A 365 -8.74 11.78 0.09
C SER A 365 -10.01 11.23 0.76
N ALA A 366 -10.79 10.44 0.04
CA ALA A 366 -11.96 9.76 0.56
C ALA A 366 -11.98 8.28 0.12
N ILE A 367 -12.43 7.41 1.03
CA ILE A 367 -12.65 5.98 0.78
C ILE A 367 -14.14 5.70 0.93
N THR A 368 -14.73 5.06 -0.07
CA THR A 368 -16.13 4.64 -0.07
C THR A 368 -16.18 3.12 -0.10
N ASP A 369 -16.71 2.51 0.95
CA ASP A 369 -17.04 1.09 0.98
C ASP A 369 -18.41 0.88 0.31
N LEU A 370 -18.42 0.11 -0.78
CA LEU A 370 -19.62 -0.19 -1.54
C LEU A 370 -20.39 -1.40 -0.96
N GLN A 371 -19.97 -1.95 0.18
CA GLN A 371 -20.69 -3.01 0.91
C GLN A 371 -20.91 -4.32 0.13
N ASP A 372 -20.13 -4.55 -0.93
CA ASP A 372 -20.19 -5.77 -1.75
C ASP A 372 -18.80 -6.40 -1.95
N GLY A 373 -17.87 -6.08 -1.05
CA GLY A 373 -16.46 -6.44 -1.19
C GLY A 373 -15.66 -5.49 -2.10
N THR A 374 -16.26 -4.39 -2.54
CA THR A 374 -15.60 -3.32 -3.29
C THR A 374 -15.37 -2.08 -2.44
N VAL A 375 -14.14 -1.57 -2.46
CA VAL A 375 -13.74 -0.31 -1.84
C VAL A 375 -13.17 0.59 -2.92
N MET A 376 -13.68 1.81 -3.00
CA MET A 376 -13.21 2.81 -3.98
C MET A 376 -12.58 3.99 -3.27
N HIS A 377 -11.43 4.41 -3.76
CA HIS A 377 -10.79 5.65 -3.36
C HIS A 377 -11.07 6.76 -4.36
N CYS A 378 -11.33 7.96 -3.85
CA CYS A 378 -11.55 9.15 -4.65
C CYS A 378 -11.01 10.40 -3.97
N TRP A 379 -10.34 11.25 -4.74
CA TRP A 379 -10.10 12.62 -4.33
C TRP A 379 -11.37 13.42 -4.57
N VAL A 380 -11.95 13.95 -3.49
CA VAL A 380 -13.24 14.66 -3.50
C VAL A 380 -13.03 16.11 -3.03
N PRO A 381 -13.91 17.07 -3.39
CA PRO A 381 -13.82 18.41 -2.84
C PRO A 381 -13.95 18.37 -1.32
N LYS A 382 -13.06 19.07 -0.62
CA LYS A 382 -13.15 19.22 0.84
C LYS A 382 -14.45 19.91 1.24
N ASP A 383 -14.76 20.99 0.54
CA ASP A 383 -15.97 21.78 0.70
C ASP A 383 -16.68 21.86 -0.66
N ARG A 384 -17.84 21.21 -0.77
CA ARG A 384 -18.63 21.27 -2.01
C ARG A 384 -19.31 22.63 -2.12
N VAL A 385 -19.07 23.32 -3.23
CA VAL A 385 -19.66 24.64 -3.50
C VAL A 385 -20.93 24.45 -4.32
N GLY A 386 -22.09 24.77 -3.75
CA GLY A 386 -23.39 24.50 -4.39
C GLY A 386 -23.62 25.20 -5.73
N SER A 387 -22.92 26.32 -6.00
CA SER A 387 -23.00 27.03 -7.28
C SER A 387 -22.07 26.48 -8.36
N ARG A 388 -21.12 25.59 -8.01
CA ARG A 388 -20.17 25.00 -8.97
C ARG A 388 -20.72 23.68 -9.52
N PRO A 389 -20.61 23.43 -10.83
CA PRO A 389 -20.90 22.12 -11.41
C PRO A 389 -19.90 21.07 -10.93
N ASP A 390 -20.30 19.80 -10.96
CA ASP A 390 -19.44 18.67 -10.59
C ASP A 390 -18.66 18.16 -11.82
N LEU A 391 -17.37 17.81 -11.64
CA LEU A 391 -16.48 17.32 -12.68
C LEU A 391 -15.79 16.02 -12.23
N LEU A 392 -15.96 14.96 -13.01
CA LEU A 392 -15.35 13.65 -12.78
C LEU A 392 -14.17 13.45 -13.74
N LEU A 393 -12.98 13.21 -13.19
CA LEU A 393 -11.73 12.98 -13.93
C LEU A 393 -11.24 11.54 -13.74
N ILE A 394 -11.36 10.71 -14.78
CA ILE A 394 -11.06 9.27 -14.72
C ILE A 394 -9.73 9.00 -15.41
N HIS A 395 -8.74 8.52 -14.64
CA HIS A 395 -7.41 8.23 -15.17
C HIS A 395 -7.39 6.95 -16.03
N GLY A 396 -6.30 6.76 -16.78
CA GLY A 396 -6.07 5.57 -17.60
C GLY A 396 -5.19 4.52 -16.91
N LEU A 397 -4.96 3.39 -17.59
CA LEU A 397 -3.96 2.41 -17.19
C LEU A 397 -2.53 2.98 -17.32
N GLY A 398 -1.64 2.55 -16.44
CA GLY A 398 -0.24 2.98 -16.41
C GLY A 398 0.07 4.17 -15.50
N ALA A 399 -0.95 4.83 -14.93
CA ALA A 399 -0.80 5.86 -13.91
C ALA A 399 -1.95 5.78 -12.90
N ASN A 400 -1.78 6.38 -11.71
CA ASN A 400 -2.86 6.58 -10.74
C ASN A 400 -3.51 7.98 -10.92
N ALA A 401 -4.54 8.27 -10.13
CA ALA A 401 -5.24 9.56 -10.17
C ALA A 401 -4.29 10.78 -10.04
N LEU A 402 -3.32 10.68 -9.13
CA LEU A 402 -2.38 11.77 -8.83
C LEU A 402 -1.51 12.14 -10.03
N TRP A 403 -0.88 11.13 -10.64
CA TRP A 403 0.04 11.34 -11.76
C TRP A 403 -0.67 11.82 -13.01
N GLN A 404 -1.89 11.36 -13.24
CA GLN A 404 -2.62 11.70 -14.45
C GLN A 404 -3.15 13.15 -14.43
N TRP A 405 -3.57 13.61 -13.25
CA TRP A 405 -4.31 14.87 -13.12
C TRP A 405 -3.58 15.95 -12.31
N GLY A 406 -2.46 15.64 -11.65
CA GLY A 406 -1.79 16.56 -10.73
C GLY A 406 -1.34 17.88 -11.35
N ASP A 407 -0.98 17.89 -12.63
CA ASP A 407 -0.54 19.11 -13.33
C ASP A 407 -1.71 20.00 -13.80
N VAL A 408 -2.94 19.50 -13.78
CA VAL A 408 -4.12 20.21 -14.32
C VAL A 408 -5.25 20.41 -13.30
N VAL A 409 -5.33 19.59 -12.25
CA VAL A 409 -6.46 19.58 -11.29
C VAL A 409 -6.68 20.95 -10.65
N GLY A 410 -5.61 21.65 -10.27
CA GLY A 410 -5.69 22.99 -9.67
C GLY A 410 -6.31 24.05 -10.58
N ARG A 411 -6.26 23.85 -11.91
CA ARG A 411 -6.86 24.77 -12.88
C ARG A 411 -8.37 24.55 -13.05
N PHE A 412 -8.89 23.40 -12.64
CA PHE A 412 -10.33 23.10 -12.68
C PHE A 412 -11.02 23.33 -11.34
N ALA A 413 -10.31 23.19 -10.23
CA ALA A 413 -10.86 23.36 -8.89
C ALA A 413 -11.52 24.73 -8.61
N GLY A 414 -11.12 25.78 -9.35
CA GLY A 414 -11.76 27.11 -9.27
C GLY A 414 -13.14 27.17 -9.96
N HIS A 415 -13.40 26.27 -10.91
CA HIS A 415 -14.61 26.25 -11.74
C HIS A 415 -15.57 25.11 -11.39
N PHE A 416 -15.06 24.00 -10.86
CA PHE A 416 -15.82 22.78 -10.60
C PHE A 416 -15.63 22.25 -9.18
N ASN A 417 -16.60 21.48 -8.70
CA ASN A 417 -16.40 20.49 -7.64
C ASN A 417 -15.76 19.24 -8.28
N VAL A 418 -14.45 19.05 -8.08
CA VAL A 418 -13.68 18.04 -8.82
C VAL A 418 -13.59 16.73 -8.05
N TYR A 419 -13.89 15.63 -8.74
CA TYR A 419 -13.82 14.25 -8.26
C TYR A 419 -12.81 13.46 -9.11
N VAL A 420 -11.85 12.81 -8.45
CA VAL A 420 -10.79 12.04 -9.13
C VAL A 420 -10.66 10.65 -8.48
N PRO A 421 -11.43 9.65 -8.95
CA PRO A 421 -11.33 8.29 -8.44
C PRO A 421 -10.03 7.62 -8.85
N ASP A 422 -9.48 6.78 -7.96
CA ASP A 422 -8.56 5.74 -8.39
C ASP A 422 -9.37 4.60 -9.01
N LEU A 423 -8.92 4.11 -10.16
CA LEU A 423 -9.43 2.91 -10.80
C LEU A 423 -9.31 1.69 -9.86
N LEU A 424 -10.23 0.73 -9.95
CA LEU A 424 -10.10 -0.58 -9.30
C LEU A 424 -8.71 -1.18 -9.52
N PHE A 425 -8.08 -1.63 -8.43
CA PHE A 425 -6.71 -2.16 -8.37
C PHE A 425 -5.60 -1.10 -8.52
N PHE A 426 -5.95 0.18 -8.60
CA PHE A 426 -5.01 1.29 -8.54
C PHE A 426 -5.17 2.05 -7.22
N GLY A 427 -4.06 2.65 -6.77
CA GLY A 427 -4.06 3.53 -5.61
C GLY A 427 -4.51 2.85 -4.32
N TYR A 428 -5.76 3.08 -3.91
CA TYR A 428 -6.40 2.44 -2.75
C TYR A 428 -7.73 1.75 -3.09
N SER A 429 -8.10 1.71 -4.37
CA SER A 429 -9.33 1.04 -4.83
C SER A 429 -9.10 -0.46 -5.02
N PHE A 430 -10.03 -1.28 -4.56
CA PHE A 430 -9.95 -2.73 -4.60
C PHE A 430 -11.34 -3.36 -4.70
N THR A 431 -11.45 -4.53 -5.33
CA THR A 431 -12.65 -5.36 -5.25
C THR A 431 -12.28 -6.83 -5.08
N ALA A 432 -13.02 -7.53 -4.21
CA ALA A 432 -12.98 -8.99 -4.10
C ALA A 432 -13.90 -9.68 -5.13
N ARG A 433 -14.73 -8.90 -5.84
CA ARG A 433 -15.66 -9.46 -6.82
C ARG A 433 -14.95 -9.90 -8.10
N PRO A 434 -15.49 -10.88 -8.84
CA PRO A 434 -14.81 -11.44 -10.02
C PRO A 434 -14.95 -10.59 -11.30
N GLU A 435 -15.82 -9.58 -11.34
CA GLU A 435 -16.05 -8.78 -12.56
C GLU A 435 -14.84 -7.93 -12.94
N ARG A 436 -14.50 -7.89 -14.23
CA ARG A 436 -13.33 -7.18 -14.79
C ARG A 436 -13.66 -6.24 -15.95
N CYS A 437 -14.94 -6.05 -16.25
CA CYS A 437 -15.38 -5.18 -17.35
C CYS A 437 -15.48 -3.71 -16.94
N GLU A 438 -15.35 -2.81 -17.91
CA GLU A 438 -15.50 -1.37 -17.71
C GLU A 438 -16.93 -0.99 -17.28
N SER A 439 -17.92 -1.81 -17.64
CA SER A 439 -19.31 -1.63 -17.21
C SER A 439 -19.47 -1.73 -15.70
N PHE A 440 -18.86 -2.76 -15.09
CA PHE A 440 -18.84 -2.91 -13.64
C PHE A 440 -18.06 -1.77 -12.97
N HIS A 441 -16.94 -1.37 -13.57
CA HIS A 441 -16.16 -0.25 -13.07
C HIS A 441 -16.93 1.08 -13.07
N ALA A 442 -17.70 1.34 -14.14
CA ALA A 442 -18.59 2.48 -14.23
C ALA A 442 -19.64 2.48 -13.11
N GLN A 443 -20.22 1.32 -12.79
CA GLN A 443 -21.15 1.18 -11.66
C GLN A 443 -20.49 1.49 -10.32
N CYS A 444 -19.27 0.98 -10.09
CA CYS A 444 -18.52 1.30 -8.86
C CYS A 444 -18.29 2.80 -8.71
N ILE A 445 -17.85 3.49 -9.78
CA ILE A 445 -17.64 4.94 -9.76
C ILE A 445 -18.96 5.67 -9.53
N MET A 446 -20.04 5.30 -10.21
CA MET A 446 -21.34 5.95 -10.02
C MET A 446 -21.87 5.82 -8.60
N ARG A 447 -21.68 4.67 -7.95
CA ARG A 447 -22.04 4.50 -6.53
C ARG A 447 -21.20 5.39 -5.60
N VAL A 448 -19.94 5.66 -5.94
CA VAL A 448 -19.12 6.68 -5.25
C VAL A 448 -19.70 8.07 -5.46
N MET A 449 -20.06 8.43 -6.70
CA MET A 449 -20.66 9.74 -7.00
C MET A 449 -21.98 9.95 -6.25
N GLU A 450 -22.84 8.93 -6.20
CA GLU A 450 -24.09 8.92 -5.44
C GLU A 450 -23.85 9.09 -3.94
N ALA A 451 -22.86 8.38 -3.37
CA ALA A 451 -22.47 8.52 -1.97
C ALA A 451 -21.99 9.95 -1.63
N HIS A 452 -21.45 10.67 -2.61
CA HIS A 452 -21.06 12.08 -2.50
C HIS A 452 -22.15 13.06 -2.96
N SER A 453 -23.40 12.60 -3.10
CA SER A 453 -24.56 13.41 -3.51
C SER A 453 -24.40 14.10 -4.88
N VAL A 454 -23.60 13.52 -5.77
CA VAL A 454 -23.42 14.00 -7.14
C VAL A 454 -24.42 13.29 -8.04
N ARG A 455 -25.37 14.06 -8.57
CA ARG A 455 -26.45 13.54 -9.43
C ARG A 455 -26.23 13.84 -10.91
N ARG A 456 -25.50 14.92 -11.21
CA ARG A 456 -25.22 15.37 -12.57
C ARG A 456 -23.82 15.96 -12.64
N MET A 457 -23.03 15.55 -13.62
CA MET A 457 -21.61 15.91 -13.71
C MET A 457 -21.11 15.93 -15.15
N SER A 458 -20.01 16.65 -15.36
CA SER A 458 -19.18 16.50 -16.56
C SER A 458 -18.16 15.38 -16.34
N VAL A 459 -17.92 14.55 -17.36
CA VAL A 459 -17.03 13.38 -17.27
C VAL A 459 -15.90 13.52 -18.27
N VAL A 460 -14.66 13.38 -17.80
CA VAL A 460 -13.45 13.33 -18.61
C VAL A 460 -12.74 12.01 -18.34
N GLY A 461 -12.59 11.19 -19.36
CA GLY A 461 -11.89 9.91 -19.27
C GLY A 461 -10.69 9.84 -20.21
N LEU A 462 -9.54 9.42 -19.70
CA LEU A 462 -8.32 9.23 -20.51
C LEU A 462 -7.97 7.74 -20.64
N SER A 463 -7.68 7.28 -21.86
CA SER A 463 -7.32 5.88 -22.15
C SER A 463 -8.41 4.93 -21.63
N TYR A 464 -8.09 3.95 -20.79
CA TYR A 464 -9.07 3.09 -20.13
C TYR A 464 -10.17 3.87 -19.38
N GLY A 465 -9.84 5.02 -18.77
CA GLY A 465 -10.82 5.92 -18.18
C GLY A 465 -11.83 6.48 -19.18
N GLY A 466 -11.45 6.58 -20.47
CA GLY A 466 -12.35 6.94 -21.57
C GLY A 466 -13.38 5.86 -21.89
N PHE A 467 -12.99 4.57 -21.82
CA PHE A 467 -13.93 3.44 -21.94
C PHE A 467 -14.94 3.45 -20.79
N ILE A 468 -14.46 3.70 -19.56
CA ILE A 468 -15.32 3.82 -18.38
C ILE A 468 -16.25 5.03 -18.50
N GLY A 469 -15.73 6.20 -18.90
CA GLY A 469 -16.53 7.41 -19.09
C GLY A 469 -17.64 7.24 -20.13
N TYR A 470 -17.34 6.56 -21.25
CA TYR A 470 -18.34 6.16 -22.24
C TYR A 470 -19.39 5.21 -21.64
N SER A 471 -18.95 4.22 -20.86
CA SER A 471 -19.86 3.28 -20.18
C SER A 471 -20.76 3.96 -19.14
N ILE A 472 -20.24 4.95 -18.40
CA ILE A 472 -21.05 5.79 -17.50
C ILE A 472 -22.10 6.55 -18.30
N ALA A 473 -21.73 7.20 -19.42
CA ALA A 473 -22.68 7.94 -20.24
C ALA A 473 -23.78 7.02 -20.80
N ALA A 474 -23.43 5.80 -21.20
CA ALA A 474 -24.37 4.81 -21.71
C ALA A 474 -25.34 4.29 -20.64
N GLN A 475 -24.82 3.92 -19.46
CA GLN A 475 -25.62 3.32 -18.39
C GLN A 475 -26.41 4.37 -17.57
N TYR A 476 -25.88 5.59 -17.44
CA TYR A 476 -26.42 6.65 -16.59
C TYR A 476 -26.60 7.96 -17.38
N PRO A 477 -27.43 7.96 -18.45
CA PRO A 477 -27.57 9.08 -19.36
C PRO A 477 -27.96 10.40 -18.67
N ALA A 478 -28.82 10.34 -17.66
CA ALA A 478 -29.28 11.53 -16.94
C ALA A 478 -28.21 12.17 -16.03
N ALA A 479 -27.18 11.40 -15.65
CA ALA A 479 -26.12 11.87 -14.77
C ALA A 479 -24.99 12.58 -15.54
N VAL A 480 -24.87 12.38 -16.85
CA VAL A 480 -23.77 12.94 -17.65
C VAL A 480 -24.23 14.18 -18.39
N GLU A 481 -23.78 15.34 -17.95
CA GLU A 481 -24.02 16.61 -18.63
C GLU A 481 -23.14 16.76 -19.87
N SER A 482 -21.85 16.47 -19.71
CA SER A 482 -20.88 16.51 -20.79
C SER A 482 -19.90 15.36 -20.70
N LEU A 483 -19.41 14.91 -21.85
CA LEU A 483 -18.48 13.79 -21.97
C LEU A 483 -17.28 14.20 -22.82
N VAL A 484 -16.07 13.98 -22.28
CA VAL A 484 -14.80 14.06 -23.00
C VAL A 484 -14.09 12.71 -22.93
N ILE A 485 -13.88 12.12 -24.10
CA ILE A 485 -13.09 10.90 -24.24
C ILE A 485 -11.72 11.28 -24.81
N CYS A 486 -10.65 10.96 -24.09
CA CYS A 486 -9.27 11.24 -24.47
C CYS A 486 -8.51 9.94 -24.74
N CYS A 487 -7.89 9.82 -25.93
CA CYS A 487 -7.01 8.70 -26.27
C CYS A 487 -7.63 7.30 -26.01
N ALA A 488 -8.92 7.11 -26.30
CA ALA A 488 -9.60 5.83 -26.08
C ALA A 488 -10.36 5.40 -27.34
N ALA A 489 -10.12 4.17 -27.78
CA ALA A 489 -10.76 3.59 -28.96
C ALA A 489 -12.00 2.79 -28.55
N VAL A 490 -13.06 3.48 -28.12
CA VAL A 490 -14.30 2.86 -27.62
C VAL A 490 -15.01 1.99 -28.66
N CYS A 491 -14.74 2.22 -29.95
CA CYS A 491 -15.28 1.43 -31.07
C CYS A 491 -14.32 0.34 -31.58
N MET A 492 -13.37 -0.13 -30.77
CA MET A 492 -12.47 -1.22 -31.18
C MET A 492 -13.11 -2.60 -31.01
N GLU A 493 -12.99 -3.49 -31.98
CA GLU A 493 -13.37 -4.90 -31.88
C GLU A 493 -12.15 -5.82 -31.72
N GLU A 494 -12.39 -7.08 -31.34
CA GLU A 494 -11.34 -8.08 -31.23
C GLU A 494 -10.63 -8.35 -32.58
N LYS A 495 -11.34 -8.23 -33.70
CA LYS A 495 -10.76 -8.40 -35.05
C LYS A 495 -9.77 -7.29 -35.39
N ASP A 496 -10.02 -6.06 -34.94
CA ASP A 496 -9.12 -4.92 -35.19
C ASP A 496 -7.77 -5.16 -34.49
N LEU A 497 -7.77 -5.87 -33.36
CA LEU A 497 -6.54 -6.29 -32.69
C LEU A 497 -5.72 -7.29 -33.53
N LYS A 498 -6.41 -8.23 -34.20
CA LYS A 498 -5.81 -9.31 -35.01
C LYS A 498 -5.33 -8.84 -36.38
N ASP A 499 -5.99 -7.84 -36.96
CA ASP A 499 -5.67 -7.29 -38.28
C ASP A 499 -4.45 -6.34 -38.27
N GLY A 500 -3.65 -6.34 -37.20
CA GLY A 500 -2.40 -5.58 -37.11
C GLY A 500 -2.59 -4.08 -36.90
N VAL A 501 -3.78 -3.65 -36.43
CA VAL A 501 -4.06 -2.26 -36.01
C VAL A 501 -3.24 -1.90 -34.76
N PHE A 502 -2.58 -2.86 -34.11
CA PHE A 502 -1.56 -2.62 -33.11
C PHE A 502 -0.24 -3.24 -33.57
N ARG A 503 0.89 -2.61 -33.21
CA ARG A 503 2.24 -3.17 -33.41
C ARG A 503 2.51 -4.41 -32.54
N ILE A 504 1.48 -4.92 -31.86
CA ILE A 504 1.52 -5.98 -30.85
C ILE A 504 0.71 -7.14 -31.42
N SER A 505 1.29 -8.35 -31.38
CA SER A 505 0.78 -9.52 -32.09
C SER A 505 -0.45 -10.15 -31.41
N ASP A 506 -0.58 -10.01 -30.09
CA ASP A 506 -1.67 -10.59 -29.30
C ASP A 506 -1.99 -9.80 -28.01
N LEU A 507 -3.11 -10.15 -27.38
CA LEU A 507 -3.66 -9.47 -26.20
C LEU A 507 -2.82 -9.69 -24.94
N GLU A 508 -2.06 -10.79 -24.86
CA GLU A 508 -1.20 -11.09 -23.71
C GLU A 508 0.04 -10.21 -23.73
N GLU A 509 0.67 -10.05 -24.90
CA GLU A 509 1.77 -9.12 -25.09
C GLU A 509 1.33 -7.67 -24.76
N ALA A 510 0.10 -7.28 -25.14
CA ALA A 510 -0.45 -5.97 -24.79
C ALA A 510 -0.64 -5.81 -23.26
N ALA A 511 -1.12 -6.84 -22.58
CA ALA A 511 -1.31 -6.84 -21.13
C ALA A 511 0.03 -6.79 -20.38
N GLU A 512 1.07 -7.48 -20.86
CA GLU A 512 2.42 -7.42 -20.31
C GLU A 512 3.06 -6.03 -20.46
N ILE A 513 2.87 -5.38 -21.61
CA ILE A 513 3.43 -4.04 -21.88
C ILE A 513 2.69 -2.97 -21.06
N LEU A 514 1.36 -3.03 -20.98
CA LEU A 514 0.54 -2.05 -20.26
C LEU A 514 0.63 -2.19 -18.72
N VAL A 515 1.00 -3.39 -18.22
CA VAL A 515 1.27 -3.65 -16.80
C VAL A 515 2.73 -4.12 -16.64
N PRO A 516 3.71 -3.23 -16.91
CA PRO A 516 5.10 -3.62 -17.02
C PRO A 516 5.65 -4.07 -15.67
N GLN A 517 6.33 -5.23 -15.66
CA GLN A 517 7.03 -5.77 -14.49
C GLN A 517 8.55 -5.67 -14.59
N THR A 518 9.08 -5.18 -15.72
CA THR A 518 10.51 -4.99 -15.94
C THR A 518 10.81 -3.63 -16.58
N PRO A 519 12.02 -3.06 -16.39
CA PRO A 519 12.43 -1.82 -17.02
C PRO A 519 12.29 -1.83 -18.55
N ASP A 520 12.55 -2.97 -19.19
CA ASP A 520 12.46 -3.09 -20.65
C ASP A 520 11.02 -3.04 -21.13
N ARG A 521 10.09 -3.72 -20.45
CA ARG A 521 8.65 -3.59 -20.72
C ARG A 521 8.15 -2.16 -20.48
N LEU A 522 8.65 -1.48 -19.44
CA LEU A 522 8.31 -0.07 -19.22
C LEU A 522 8.89 0.84 -20.31
N ARG A 523 10.10 0.59 -20.81
CA ARG A 523 10.65 1.30 -21.98
C ARG A 523 9.81 1.07 -23.23
N GLU A 524 9.36 -0.16 -23.48
CA GLU A 524 8.43 -0.47 -24.57
C GLU A 524 7.14 0.35 -24.44
N LEU A 525 6.51 0.34 -23.26
CA LEU A 525 5.32 1.15 -22.97
C LEU A 525 5.56 2.65 -23.21
N MET A 526 6.69 3.19 -22.75
CA MET A 526 7.07 4.58 -23.01
C MET A 526 7.24 4.87 -24.51
N GLY A 527 7.76 3.91 -25.27
CA GLY A 527 7.89 3.98 -26.72
C GLY A 527 6.54 4.05 -27.45
N PHE A 528 5.52 3.36 -26.94
CA PHE A 528 4.15 3.44 -27.46
C PHE A 528 3.42 4.72 -27.04
N THR A 529 3.71 5.23 -25.84
CA THR A 529 2.93 6.32 -25.23
C THR A 529 3.47 7.73 -25.54
N LEU A 530 4.75 7.89 -25.88
CA LEU A 530 5.38 9.20 -26.13
C LEU A 530 5.64 9.45 -27.62
N TYR A 531 5.32 10.65 -28.10
CA TYR A 531 5.66 11.08 -29.47
C TYR A 531 7.17 11.27 -29.71
N ARG A 532 7.83 12.03 -28.84
CA ARG A 532 9.27 12.23 -28.81
C ARG A 532 9.65 12.18 -27.34
N GLY A 533 10.10 11.00 -26.90
CA GLY A 533 10.66 10.81 -25.57
C GLY A 533 12.18 11.01 -25.58
N PRO A 534 12.80 11.21 -24.41
CA PRO A 534 14.25 11.10 -24.29
C PRO A 534 14.72 9.72 -24.77
N PRO A 535 16.00 9.54 -25.13
CA PRO A 535 16.50 8.21 -25.52
C PRO A 535 16.27 7.24 -24.37
N LEU A 536 15.30 6.33 -24.51
CA LEU A 536 14.79 5.49 -23.39
C LEU A 536 15.87 4.58 -22.80
N ARG A 537 16.93 4.28 -23.58
CA ARG A 537 18.13 3.56 -23.14
C ARG A 537 18.96 4.35 -22.11
N LEU A 538 18.84 5.68 -22.07
CA LEU A 538 19.55 6.54 -21.12
C LEU A 538 18.84 6.62 -19.76
N ILE A 539 17.59 6.17 -19.64
CA ILE A 539 16.88 6.15 -18.36
C ILE A 539 17.42 4.97 -17.54
N PRO A 540 18.04 5.21 -16.37
CA PRO A 540 18.57 4.15 -15.53
C PRO A 540 17.47 3.17 -15.11
N SER A 541 17.76 1.87 -15.18
CA SER A 541 16.81 0.83 -14.80
C SER A 541 16.31 0.94 -13.36
N CYS A 542 17.09 1.53 -12.44
CA CYS A 542 16.66 1.77 -11.06
C CYS A 542 15.47 2.75 -10.98
N ILE A 543 15.42 3.80 -11.81
CA ILE A 543 14.30 4.75 -11.85
C ILE A 543 13.04 4.07 -12.42
N LEU A 544 13.23 3.24 -13.44
CA LEU A 544 12.14 2.48 -14.04
C LEU A 544 11.58 1.44 -13.06
N ASN A 545 12.45 0.76 -12.30
CA ASN A 545 12.04 -0.14 -11.23
C ASN A 545 11.30 0.59 -10.11
N ASP A 546 11.77 1.77 -9.69
CA ASP A 546 11.06 2.61 -8.71
C ASP A 546 9.63 2.93 -9.17
N PHE A 547 9.46 3.29 -10.45
CA PHE A 547 8.14 3.51 -11.02
C PHE A 547 7.28 2.24 -11.02
N ILE A 548 7.83 1.11 -11.48
CA ILE A 548 7.14 -0.19 -11.53
C ILE A 548 6.68 -0.59 -10.12
N HIS A 549 7.56 -0.47 -9.12
CA HIS A 549 7.24 -0.81 -7.75
C HIS A 549 6.11 0.05 -7.17
N ALA A 550 6.11 1.35 -7.45
CA ALA A 550 5.09 2.26 -6.93
C ALA A 550 3.74 2.19 -7.67
N MET A 551 3.74 1.87 -8.97
CA MET A 551 2.54 1.96 -9.84
C MET A 551 1.99 0.61 -10.29
N CYS A 552 2.86 -0.37 -10.50
CA CYS A 552 2.56 -1.58 -11.27
C CYS A 552 2.68 -2.88 -10.46
N ALA A 553 3.34 -2.88 -9.29
CA ALA A 553 3.63 -4.11 -8.55
C ALA A 553 2.41 -4.73 -7.82
N ASP A 554 1.41 -3.93 -7.48
CA ASP A 554 0.20 -4.44 -6.84
C ASP A 554 -0.83 -4.89 -7.89
N TYR A 555 -1.55 -5.98 -7.61
CA TYR A 555 -2.69 -6.49 -8.40
C TYR A 555 -2.38 -6.69 -9.90
N VAL A 556 -1.22 -7.27 -10.20
CA VAL A 556 -0.72 -7.41 -11.57
C VAL A 556 -1.70 -8.16 -12.46
N GLU A 557 -2.16 -9.33 -12.03
CA GLU A 557 -3.09 -10.15 -12.84
C GLU A 557 -4.46 -9.51 -12.94
N GLU A 558 -4.98 -8.90 -11.87
CA GLU A 558 -6.28 -8.23 -11.94
C GLU A 558 -6.24 -7.04 -12.89
N LYS A 559 -5.14 -6.27 -12.93
CA LYS A 559 -4.94 -5.19 -13.91
C LYS A 559 -4.85 -5.73 -15.34
N ARG A 560 -4.16 -6.85 -15.55
CA ARG A 560 -4.09 -7.53 -16.85
C ARG A 560 -5.47 -8.01 -17.29
N ASP A 561 -6.27 -8.55 -16.38
CA ASP A 561 -7.64 -8.98 -16.66
C ASP A 561 -8.55 -7.81 -17.09
N LEU A 562 -8.37 -6.62 -16.52
CA LEU A 562 -9.09 -5.42 -17.00
C LEU A 562 -8.79 -5.14 -18.48
N ILE A 563 -7.54 -5.31 -18.91
CA ILE A 563 -7.13 -5.13 -20.32
C ILE A 563 -7.74 -6.21 -21.19
N ARG A 564 -7.65 -7.47 -20.75
CA ARG A 564 -8.19 -8.63 -21.46
C ARG A 564 -9.71 -8.54 -21.65
N ALA A 565 -10.41 -7.85 -20.76
CA ALA A 565 -11.85 -7.69 -20.82
C ALA A 565 -12.33 -6.67 -21.87
N ILE A 566 -11.50 -5.71 -22.31
CA ILE A 566 -11.91 -4.58 -23.19
C ILE A 566 -12.49 -5.03 -24.54
N PRO A 567 -11.80 -5.88 -25.34
CA PRO A 567 -12.31 -6.31 -26.64
C PRO A 567 -13.34 -7.44 -26.54
N ARG A 568 -13.44 -8.11 -25.38
CA ARG A 568 -14.20 -9.35 -25.21
C ARG A 568 -15.69 -9.11 -25.45
N GLY A 569 -16.22 -9.72 -26.51
CA GLY A 569 -17.64 -9.62 -26.87
C GLY A 569 -18.08 -8.24 -27.35
N ARG A 570 -17.13 -7.31 -27.60
CA ARG A 570 -17.45 -5.97 -28.09
C ARG A 570 -17.69 -6.01 -29.60
N LYS A 571 -18.88 -5.57 -30.01
CA LYS A 571 -19.26 -5.36 -31.41
C LYS A 571 -19.71 -3.91 -31.61
N ILE A 572 -19.13 -3.22 -32.59
CA ILE A 572 -19.43 -1.82 -32.90
C ILE A 572 -20.92 -1.63 -33.15
N SER A 573 -21.56 -2.57 -33.86
CA SER A 573 -23.00 -2.52 -34.16
C SER A 573 -23.90 -2.54 -32.91
N GLU A 574 -23.41 -3.05 -31.79
CA GLU A 574 -24.15 -3.18 -30.53
C GLU A 574 -23.81 -2.04 -29.54
N LEU A 575 -22.86 -1.16 -29.88
CA LEU A 575 -22.46 -0.06 -29.00
C LEU A 575 -23.53 1.05 -28.93
N PRO A 576 -23.93 1.48 -27.72
CA PRO A 576 -24.99 2.47 -27.54
C PRO A 576 -24.58 3.84 -28.08
N LYS A 577 -25.46 4.50 -28.83
CA LYS A 577 -25.21 5.88 -29.27
C LYS A 577 -25.46 6.85 -28.12
N ILE A 578 -24.46 7.67 -27.80
CA ILE A 578 -24.56 8.71 -26.77
C ILE A 578 -25.14 9.97 -27.41
N THR A 579 -26.44 10.19 -27.29
CA THR A 579 -27.14 11.37 -27.86
C THR A 579 -27.70 12.31 -26.81
N GLN A 580 -27.79 11.85 -25.56
CA GLN A 580 -28.40 12.52 -24.41
C GLN A 580 -27.59 13.69 -23.85
N THR A 581 -26.29 13.74 -24.10
CA THR A 581 -25.42 14.75 -23.50
C THR A 581 -25.64 16.08 -24.21
N GLN A 582 -25.91 17.16 -23.45
CA GLN A 582 -26.08 18.49 -24.03
C GLN A 582 -24.82 18.99 -24.73
N LYS A 583 -23.66 18.47 -24.32
CA LYS A 583 -22.34 18.73 -24.91
C LYS A 583 -21.54 17.43 -24.89
N ALA A 584 -21.36 16.74 -26.02
CA ALA A 584 -20.35 15.67 -26.14
C ALA A 584 -19.19 16.16 -27.01
N ARG A 585 -17.95 15.81 -26.65
CA ARG A 585 -16.78 15.96 -27.53
C ARG A 585 -15.86 14.75 -27.41
N THR A 586 -15.30 14.35 -28.53
CA THR A 586 -14.27 13.31 -28.59
C THR A 586 -12.93 14.01 -28.81
N LEU A 587 -12.10 14.10 -27.77
CA LEU A 587 -10.76 14.64 -27.91
C LEU A 587 -9.81 13.53 -28.36
N LEU A 588 -9.58 13.41 -29.66
CA LEU A 588 -8.80 12.31 -30.23
C LEU A 588 -7.38 12.73 -30.55
N TYR A 589 -6.43 12.26 -29.76
CA TYR A 589 -5.00 12.49 -29.97
C TYR A 589 -4.41 11.34 -30.83
N LEU A 590 -3.69 11.59 -31.96
CA LEU A 590 -3.01 10.52 -32.72
C LEU A 590 -1.62 10.89 -33.29
N ARG A 591 -0.61 10.08 -32.94
CA ARG A 591 0.52 9.71 -33.82
C ARG A 591 0.47 8.24 -34.24
N MET A 592 -0.33 7.39 -33.59
CA MET A 592 -0.54 6.05 -34.12
C MET A 592 -1.61 6.15 -35.21
N ALA A 593 -1.16 6.10 -36.45
CA ALA A 593 -1.98 6.21 -37.64
C ALA A 593 -3.08 5.14 -37.63
N PHE A 594 -4.30 5.49 -37.26
CA PHE A 594 -5.47 4.66 -37.53
C PHE A 594 -6.66 5.55 -37.85
N SER A 595 -7.35 5.20 -38.93
CA SER A 595 -8.52 5.89 -39.44
C SER A 595 -9.70 5.71 -38.47
N PHE A 596 -9.88 6.66 -37.55
CA PHE A 596 -10.98 6.67 -36.56
C PHE A 596 -12.21 7.57 -36.87
N PRO A 597 -12.66 7.80 -38.13
CA PRO A 597 -13.96 8.43 -38.37
C PRO A 597 -15.13 7.74 -37.63
N MET A 598 -14.99 6.45 -37.30
CA MET A 598 -16.04 5.63 -36.68
C MET A 598 -16.39 5.97 -35.22
N ALA A 599 -15.45 6.52 -34.43
CA ALA A 599 -15.75 6.83 -33.03
C ALA A 599 -16.81 7.94 -32.87
N ILE A 600 -16.85 8.89 -33.82
CA ILE A 600 -17.84 9.97 -33.86
C ILE A 600 -19.26 9.41 -34.03
N VAL A 601 -19.43 8.32 -34.79
CA VAL A 601 -20.73 7.72 -35.11
C VAL A 601 -21.51 7.29 -33.87
N HIS A 602 -20.81 6.92 -32.79
CA HIS A 602 -21.42 6.46 -31.53
C HIS A 602 -21.52 7.53 -30.45
N ILE A 603 -20.97 8.74 -30.68
CA ILE A 603 -20.97 9.84 -29.70
C ILE A 603 -21.94 10.98 -30.15
N GLY A 604 -22.69 10.73 -31.24
CA GLY A 604 -23.78 11.58 -31.71
C GLY A 604 -23.31 12.77 -32.55
N ASP A 605 -24.24 13.41 -33.26
CA ASP A 605 -23.95 14.47 -34.25
C ASP A 605 -23.38 15.75 -33.63
N ASN A 606 -23.52 15.92 -32.31
CA ASN A 606 -22.98 17.05 -31.55
C ASN A 606 -21.51 16.85 -31.14
N ALA A 607 -20.92 15.70 -31.45
CA ALA A 607 -19.55 15.36 -31.11
C ALA A 607 -18.54 16.13 -31.97
N GLU A 608 -17.60 16.82 -31.34
CA GLU A 608 -16.44 17.39 -32.03
C GLU A 608 -15.25 16.46 -31.90
N LEU A 609 -14.55 16.24 -33.01
CA LEU A 609 -13.27 15.54 -33.03
C LEU A 609 -12.13 16.55 -33.00
N VAL A 610 -11.31 16.51 -31.96
CA VAL A 610 -10.11 17.36 -31.86
C VAL A 610 -8.87 16.52 -32.05
N VAL A 611 -8.16 16.73 -33.16
CA VAL A 611 -6.87 16.07 -33.45
C VAL A 611 -5.72 17.02 -33.13
N VAL A 612 -4.94 16.66 -32.12
CA VAL A 612 -3.72 17.39 -31.77
C VAL A 612 -2.53 16.74 -32.47
N LYS A 613 -1.70 17.54 -33.11
CA LYS A 613 -0.49 17.08 -33.81
C LYS A 613 0.67 16.92 -32.82
N ASP A 614 1.64 16.07 -33.13
CA ASP A 614 2.96 16.00 -32.47
C ASP A 614 3.00 15.71 -30.94
N ALA A 615 2.08 14.91 -30.46
CA ALA A 615 2.02 14.29 -29.14
C ALA A 615 1.74 12.77 -29.23
N GLY A 616 1.77 12.08 -28.09
CA GLY A 616 1.54 10.64 -27.98
C GLY A 616 0.34 10.34 -27.07
N HIS A 617 0.13 9.07 -26.74
CA HIS A 617 -0.94 8.63 -25.83
C HIS A 617 -0.89 9.32 -24.46
N ALA A 618 0.30 9.66 -23.98
CA ALA A 618 0.53 10.46 -22.77
C ALA A 618 0.50 11.98 -23.04
N PHE A 619 -0.43 12.45 -23.88
CA PHE A 619 -0.54 13.85 -24.30
C PHE A 619 -0.70 14.84 -23.13
N ASN A 620 -1.43 14.46 -22.09
CA ASN A 620 -1.57 15.25 -20.86
C ASN A 620 -0.22 15.56 -20.19
N VAL A 621 0.77 14.66 -20.34
CA VAL A 621 2.13 14.82 -19.83
C VAL A 621 3.02 15.58 -20.83
N GLN A 622 2.93 15.27 -22.12
CA GLN A 622 3.80 15.89 -23.14
C GLN A 622 3.41 17.34 -23.47
N LYS A 623 2.12 17.67 -23.42
CA LYS A 623 1.60 18.99 -23.77
C LYS A 623 0.49 19.45 -22.81
N PRO A 624 0.80 19.59 -21.50
CA PRO A 624 -0.18 19.88 -20.46
C PRO A 624 -0.93 21.20 -20.68
N LYS A 625 -0.30 22.20 -21.30
CA LYS A 625 -0.94 23.48 -21.65
C LYS A 625 -2.01 23.31 -22.73
N GLU A 626 -1.68 22.63 -23.83
CA GLU A 626 -2.62 22.39 -24.94
C GLU A 626 -3.76 21.48 -24.49
N PHE A 627 -3.47 20.43 -23.71
CA PHE A 627 -4.49 19.57 -23.10
C PHE A 627 -5.47 20.37 -22.24
N TYR A 628 -4.96 21.23 -21.35
CA TYR A 628 -5.82 22.11 -20.54
C TYR A 628 -6.64 23.07 -21.41
N MET A 629 -6.07 23.68 -22.45
CA MET A 629 -6.78 24.62 -23.31
C MET A 629 -7.99 23.97 -23.98
N HIS A 630 -7.84 22.74 -24.48
CA HIS A 630 -8.97 22.01 -25.07
C HIS A 630 -10.05 21.65 -24.04
N LEU A 631 -9.64 21.17 -22.87
CA LEU A 631 -10.58 20.85 -21.79
C LEU A 631 -11.30 22.11 -21.28
N LYS A 632 -10.59 23.22 -21.08
CA LYS A 632 -11.18 24.51 -20.70
C LYS A 632 -12.18 25.00 -21.74
N HIS A 633 -11.80 24.96 -23.02
CA HIS A 633 -12.68 25.39 -24.10
C HIS A 633 -13.99 24.59 -24.13
N PHE A 634 -13.93 23.28 -23.84
CA PHE A 634 -15.12 22.44 -23.82
C PHE A 634 -15.96 22.59 -22.54
N LEU A 635 -15.31 22.54 -21.39
CA LEU A 635 -15.97 22.46 -20.08
C LEU A 635 -16.42 23.85 -19.59
N ILE A 636 -15.72 24.92 -19.95
CA ILE A 636 -15.91 26.27 -19.39
C ILE A 636 -16.38 27.27 -20.44
N ASP A 637 -15.62 27.42 -21.53
CA ASP A 637 -15.78 28.60 -22.42
C ASP A 637 -17.00 28.51 -23.36
N ARG A 638 -17.62 27.34 -23.52
CA ARG A 638 -18.68 27.14 -24.51
C ARG A 638 -20.07 27.51 -23.95
N PRO A 639 -20.81 28.46 -24.57
CA PRO A 639 -22.17 28.79 -24.16
C PRO A 639 -23.07 27.56 -24.23
N SER A 640 -23.99 27.43 -23.29
CA SER A 640 -25.09 26.46 -23.35
C SER A 640 -25.89 26.71 -24.64
N LEU A 641 -26.13 25.65 -25.42
CA LEU A 641 -27.10 25.72 -26.52
C LEU A 641 -28.46 26.16 -25.94
N PRO A 642 -29.22 27.05 -26.61
CA PRO A 642 -30.53 27.47 -26.14
C PRO A 642 -31.41 26.23 -25.94
N GLN A 643 -31.99 26.10 -24.75
CA GLN A 643 -32.98 25.07 -24.47
C GLN A 643 -34.15 25.30 -25.44
N HIS A 644 -34.41 24.35 -26.33
CA HIS A 644 -35.67 24.33 -27.07
C HIS A 644 -36.78 24.19 -26.04
N ASN A 645 -37.48 25.29 -25.77
CA ASN A 645 -38.74 25.28 -25.06
C ASN A 645 -39.68 24.34 -25.81
N HIS A 646 -39.94 23.17 -25.24
CA HIS A 646 -41.11 22.38 -25.60
C HIS A 646 -42.34 23.21 -25.23
N GLN A 647 -42.84 23.95 -26.21
CA GLN A 647 -44.24 24.37 -26.22
C GLN A 647 -45.07 23.08 -26.16
N LYS A 648 -45.85 22.97 -25.09
CA LYS A 648 -46.95 22.01 -24.99
C LYS A 648 -47.92 22.23 -26.16
N PRO A 649 -48.39 21.18 -26.84
CA PRO A 649 -49.77 21.16 -27.32
C PRO A 649 -50.74 21.00 -26.12
#